data_AF-A0A0Q8D9N9-F1
#
_entry.id   AF-A0A0Q8D9N9-F1
#
_cell.length_a   1.000
_cell.length_b   1.000
_cell.length_c   1.000
_cell.angle_alpha   90.00
_cell.angle_beta   90.00
_cell.angle_gamma   90.00
#
_symmetry.space_group_name_H-M   'P 1'
#
loop_
_entity.id
_entity.type
_entity.pdbx_description
1 polymer ?
#
loop_
_entity_poly.entity_id
_entity_poly.type
_entity_poly.pdbx_seq_one_letter_code
_entity_poly.pdbx_strand_id
1 'polypeptide(L)'
;MPDKIDKHKCLRPHLSTTTRRAAWGWLIMLPGWLLPLDNTLAAIPPEWKNTAYAYEAQHKPVREVLEDFAQTFGTQLQVEGLLEGNVNGKIRANTPQSLLDRLGVEHRFQWYMYNNTLYVSTLDQQESARLEVSSETISDLKQALTDIGLLDSRFGWGELPEDGVVLVSGPKVYIEQIKRFSSQRRSADEKQSVLSYPLKFASAADRQMEYRNEKIIIPGVATMLRGLLEPRSTSMPSAQTQRSSTQPPFVTSMTPRLSNPLLGQMLGSSAANAVNGSPDAGMSITPRAPVSLARIRVEADLRNNAILIYDVPERQAMYRELITQLDVARKLVEIDAIILDIERTQLREFGVKWGFQNSRFSGGADVAPGNTQLTIRNRDRFEADIRALEAKGLATMVSNPSVLTLENQPAVIDFNRTQYLSRGRENATILPITVGTSFQVVPRVITSRGGHQIQLLVDIEDGNFEEANPTPDSFDVRRGKVSTQAIMAEKRSLVVGGFHVTESTDRLSKVPLLGDIPLLGKALFSSTERQNNRRERLFILTPRVIGDQADPSRYLPQADQVELQAALAPLVRRYDPHQPVIKRSDIISTLAHLVSGEVPKAFKAAPMPLGLNTLCSTRNLLALNTERSQWYAGSQYNVAVVVLRNQFNRNVRIDEKECSNAQTLAVSVWPRAWLKPGEEAEVFIAMRPVVKDEHLSVPRPSLITPTQKAKP
;
A
#
# COMPACT_ATOMS: atom_id res chain seq x y z
N MET A 1 -62.38 16.84 42.70
CA MET A 1 -61.66 17.97 42.07
C MET A 1 -60.38 17.43 41.48
N PRO A 2 -60.06 17.72 40.20
CA PRO A 2 -59.29 16.82 39.32
C PRO A 2 -58.00 17.52 38.80
N ASP A 3 -57.23 17.12 37.79
CA ASP A 3 -57.31 16.10 36.70
C ASP A 3 -55.98 15.30 36.66
N LYS A 4 -55.86 14.01 36.28
CA LYS A 4 -56.81 12.97 35.84
C LYS A 4 -57.67 13.30 34.62
N ILE A 5 -57.30 12.77 33.45
CA ILE A 5 -57.89 11.53 32.90
C ILE A 5 -57.09 11.09 31.66
N ASP A 6 -56.59 9.86 31.74
CA ASP A 6 -56.21 9.04 30.60
C ASP A 6 -56.98 7.72 30.76
N LYS A 7 -57.54 7.16 29.66
CA LYS A 7 -58.64 6.13 29.53
C LYS A 7 -59.94 6.70 28.93
N HIS A 8 -60.73 5.97 28.12
CA HIS A 8 -60.77 4.52 27.85
C HIS A 8 -61.59 4.19 26.57
N LYS A 9 -61.26 3.06 25.90
CA LYS A 9 -62.22 2.11 25.26
C LYS A 9 -62.98 2.60 23.99
N CYS A 10 -63.59 1.77 23.13
CA CYS A 10 -63.81 0.30 23.13
C CYS A 10 -64.06 -0.28 21.70
N LEU A 11 -63.83 -1.59 21.55
CA LEU A 11 -64.61 -2.60 20.78
C LEU A 11 -64.97 -2.43 19.28
N ARG A 12 -64.56 -3.47 18.52
CA ARG A 12 -65.28 -4.23 17.46
C ARG A 12 -65.90 -3.48 16.25
N PRO A 13 -65.57 -3.90 15.01
CA PRO A 13 -66.41 -3.63 13.84
C PRO A 13 -67.50 -4.70 13.69
N HIS A 14 -68.74 -4.28 13.42
CA HIS A 14 -69.76 -5.11 12.78
C HIS A 14 -70.81 -4.25 12.06
N LEU A 15 -71.19 -4.69 10.86
CA LEU A 15 -72.49 -4.47 10.21
C LEU A 15 -72.95 -3.02 9.94
N SER A 16 -72.69 -2.60 8.70
CA SER A 16 -73.69 -2.09 7.73
C SER A 16 -74.88 -1.24 8.24
N THR A 17 -74.94 0.02 7.80
CA THR A 17 -76.21 0.66 7.43
C THR A 17 -76.05 1.50 6.16
N THR A 18 -77.06 1.41 5.29
CA THR A 18 -77.08 1.95 3.92
C THR A 18 -78.22 2.95 3.78
N THR A 19 -77.97 4.19 3.33
CA THR A 19 -78.88 5.05 2.52
C THR A 19 -78.15 6.37 2.23
N ARG A 20 -77.87 6.87 1.00
CA ARG A 20 -78.52 6.89 -0.32
C ARG A 20 -79.40 8.13 -0.58
N ARG A 21 -78.83 9.15 -1.25
CA ARG A 21 -79.37 9.94 -2.40
C ARG A 21 -78.24 10.90 -2.86
N ALA A 22 -77.70 10.78 -4.08
CA ALA A 22 -78.24 11.17 -5.40
C ALA A 22 -78.01 12.68 -5.71
N ALA A 23 -77.53 13.14 -6.87
CA ALA A 23 -77.32 12.47 -8.18
C ALA A 23 -76.25 13.18 -9.07
N TRP A 24 -76.02 12.62 -10.27
CA TRP A 24 -75.30 13.15 -11.45
C TRP A 24 -73.75 13.16 -11.41
N GLY A 25 -73.03 12.69 -12.44
CA GLY A 25 -73.44 11.97 -13.67
C GLY A 25 -72.24 11.52 -14.53
N TRP A 26 -72.40 10.41 -15.27
CA TRP A 26 -71.52 9.80 -16.32
C TRP A 26 -69.98 9.81 -16.09
N LEU A 27 -69.25 8.70 -15.94
CA LEU A 27 -69.33 7.32 -16.48
C LEU A 27 -69.06 7.21 -17.99
N ILE A 28 -67.77 7.07 -18.35
CA ILE A 28 -67.22 6.08 -19.30
C ILE A 28 -65.77 5.77 -18.88
N MET A 29 -65.45 4.48 -18.79
CA MET A 29 -64.06 3.98 -18.69
C MET A 29 -63.42 4.04 -20.08
N LEU A 30 -62.23 4.62 -20.19
CA LEU A 30 -61.37 4.50 -21.37
C LEU A 30 -59.97 4.09 -20.89
N PRO A 31 -59.50 2.86 -21.19
CA PRO A 31 -58.14 2.46 -20.85
C PRO A 31 -57.15 3.22 -21.74
N GLY A 32 -56.22 3.94 -21.09
CA GLY A 32 -55.21 4.74 -21.78
C GLY A 32 -54.18 3.88 -22.49
N TRP A 33 -54.34 3.76 -23.82
CA TRP A 33 -53.33 3.49 -24.84
C TRP A 33 -52.12 2.62 -24.42
N LEU A 34 -52.35 1.31 -24.39
CA LEU A 34 -51.34 0.39 -24.93
C LEU A 34 -51.38 0.50 -26.46
N LEU A 35 -50.48 1.32 -27.02
CA LEU A 35 -50.13 1.19 -28.44
C LEU A 35 -49.35 -0.11 -28.60
N PRO A 36 -49.80 -1.07 -29.43
CA PRO A 36 -48.87 -2.04 -29.98
C PRO A 36 -47.90 -1.25 -30.87
N LEU A 37 -46.62 -1.25 -30.50
CA LEU A 37 -45.59 -1.04 -31.51
C LEU A 37 -45.56 -2.33 -32.32
N ASP A 38 -46.37 -2.37 -33.38
CA ASP A 38 -46.28 -3.43 -34.38
C ASP A 38 -44.84 -3.42 -34.90
N ASN A 39 -44.15 -4.56 -34.73
CA ASN A 39 -42.81 -4.74 -35.25
C ASN A 39 -42.89 -4.62 -36.78
N THR A 40 -42.46 -3.47 -37.29
CA THR A 40 -42.46 -3.15 -38.72
C THR A 40 -41.37 -3.96 -39.42
N LEU A 41 -41.68 -5.23 -39.69
CA LEU A 41 -40.87 -6.09 -40.54
C LEU A 41 -40.83 -5.49 -41.95
N ALA A 42 -39.64 -5.32 -42.52
CA ALA A 42 -39.48 -5.40 -43.97
C ALA A 42 -39.59 -6.87 -44.44
N ALA A 43 -40.76 -7.45 -44.18
CA ALA A 43 -41.19 -8.72 -44.74
C ALA A 43 -42.53 -8.46 -45.43
N ILE A 44 -42.66 -8.95 -46.66
CA ILE A 44 -43.88 -8.88 -47.48
C ILE A 44 -45.10 -9.19 -46.59
N PRO A 45 -46.12 -8.31 -46.50
CA PRO A 45 -47.23 -8.48 -45.55
C PRO A 45 -47.86 -9.86 -45.70
N PRO A 46 -48.26 -10.53 -44.60
CA PRO A 46 -48.83 -11.88 -44.68
C PRO A 46 -50.06 -11.96 -45.59
N GLU A 47 -50.78 -10.84 -45.74
CA GLU A 47 -51.91 -10.67 -46.66
C GLU A 47 -51.51 -10.84 -48.14
N TRP A 48 -50.32 -10.41 -48.54
CA TRP A 48 -49.82 -10.52 -49.91
C TRP A 48 -49.37 -11.94 -50.29
N LYS A 49 -49.30 -12.86 -49.32
CA LYS A 49 -48.91 -14.27 -49.55
C LYS A 49 -50.09 -15.19 -49.86
N ASN A 50 -51.31 -14.79 -49.47
CA ASN A 50 -52.50 -15.65 -49.49
C ASN A 50 -53.70 -15.07 -50.28
N THR A 51 -53.55 -13.88 -50.88
CA THR A 51 -54.60 -13.24 -51.69
C THR A 51 -54.35 -13.48 -53.17
N ALA A 52 -55.38 -13.89 -53.92
CA ALA A 52 -55.30 -13.92 -55.38
C ALA A 52 -55.60 -12.52 -55.94
N TYR A 53 -54.76 -12.03 -56.86
CA TYR A 53 -54.91 -10.69 -57.44
C TYR A 53 -55.02 -10.76 -58.96
N ALA A 54 -55.99 -10.02 -59.50
CA ALA A 54 -56.23 -9.92 -60.94
C ALA A 54 -56.40 -8.45 -61.31
N TYR A 55 -55.60 -8.00 -62.28
CA TYR A 55 -55.62 -6.63 -62.77
C TYR A 55 -55.80 -6.63 -64.29
N GLU A 56 -56.67 -5.76 -64.80
CA GLU A 56 -56.94 -5.59 -66.23
C GLU A 56 -56.35 -4.26 -66.70
N ALA A 57 -55.30 -4.35 -67.51
CA ALA A 57 -54.64 -3.19 -68.11
C ALA A 57 -55.00 -3.09 -69.60
N GLN A 58 -55.32 -1.89 -70.07
CA GLN A 58 -55.49 -1.60 -71.49
C GLN A 58 -54.51 -0.48 -71.87
N HIS A 59 -53.35 -0.86 -72.41
CA HIS A 59 -52.24 0.06 -72.77
C HIS A 59 -51.74 1.00 -71.64
N LYS A 60 -51.99 0.70 -70.36
CA LYS A 60 -51.51 1.52 -69.24
C LYS A 60 -49.98 1.47 -69.10
N PRO A 61 -49.29 2.57 -68.75
CA PRO A 61 -47.86 2.53 -68.45
C PRO A 61 -47.60 1.76 -67.15
N VAL A 62 -46.48 1.04 -67.07
CA VAL A 62 -46.12 0.17 -65.91
C VAL A 62 -46.15 0.94 -64.59
N ARG A 63 -45.74 2.21 -64.59
CA ARG A 63 -45.79 3.09 -63.42
C ARG A 63 -47.19 3.24 -62.84
N GLU A 64 -48.20 3.52 -63.67
CA GLU A 64 -49.60 3.64 -63.20
C GLU A 64 -50.13 2.31 -62.66
N VAL A 65 -49.72 1.18 -63.25
CA VAL A 65 -50.08 -0.16 -62.75
C VAL A 65 -49.48 -0.42 -61.36
N LEU A 66 -48.24 0.03 -61.12
CA LEU A 66 -47.59 -0.04 -59.80
C LEU A 66 -48.18 0.96 -58.79
N GLU A 67 -48.60 2.14 -59.23
CA GLU A 67 -49.29 3.13 -58.39
C GLU A 67 -50.69 2.65 -57.98
N ASP A 68 -51.49 2.13 -58.92
CA ASP A 68 -52.79 1.47 -58.65
C ASP A 68 -52.64 0.28 -57.69
N PHE A 69 -51.60 -0.53 -57.89
CA PHE A 69 -51.27 -1.66 -57.00
C PHE A 69 -50.92 -1.18 -55.59
N ALA A 70 -50.05 -0.19 -55.46
CA ALA A 70 -49.65 0.35 -54.16
C ALA A 70 -50.84 0.98 -53.42
N GLN A 71 -51.69 1.73 -54.11
CA GLN A 71 -52.94 2.26 -53.57
C GLN A 71 -53.89 1.14 -53.09
N THR A 72 -54.03 0.06 -53.86
CA THR A 72 -54.91 -1.07 -53.51
C THR A 72 -54.46 -1.78 -52.23
N PHE A 73 -53.15 -1.84 -51.97
CA PHE A 73 -52.57 -2.48 -50.79
C PHE A 73 -52.15 -1.48 -49.69
N GLY A 74 -52.49 -0.19 -49.81
CA GLY A 74 -52.18 0.83 -48.81
C GLY A 74 -50.68 1.10 -48.60
N THR A 75 -49.83 0.77 -49.57
CA THR A 75 -48.38 1.03 -49.52
C THR A 75 -48.03 2.31 -50.28
N GLN A 76 -46.93 2.96 -49.90
CA GLN A 76 -46.38 4.08 -50.67
C GLN A 76 -45.48 3.55 -51.78
N LEU A 77 -45.54 4.11 -53.00
CA LEU A 77 -44.64 3.73 -54.09
C LEU A 77 -43.51 4.75 -54.25
N GLN A 78 -42.26 4.29 -54.23
CA GLN A 78 -41.10 5.07 -54.66
C GLN A 78 -40.45 4.37 -55.86
N VAL A 79 -40.55 4.98 -57.04
CA VAL A 79 -39.88 4.51 -58.27
C VAL A 79 -38.61 5.31 -58.50
N GLU A 80 -37.50 4.60 -58.73
CA GLU A 80 -36.24 5.19 -59.19
C GLU A 80 -35.80 4.56 -60.53
N GLY A 81 -35.46 5.42 -61.48
CA GLY A 81 -35.22 5.06 -62.88
C GLY A 81 -36.44 5.32 -63.79
N LEU A 82 -36.21 5.19 -65.10
CA LEU A 82 -37.25 5.31 -66.12
C LEU A 82 -37.85 3.93 -66.42
N LEU A 83 -39.03 3.65 -65.88
CA LEU A 83 -39.79 2.43 -66.18
C LEU A 83 -40.45 2.55 -67.57
N GLU A 84 -39.75 2.09 -68.60
CA GLU A 84 -40.28 2.04 -69.97
C GLU A 84 -41.10 0.76 -70.20
N GLY A 85 -42.38 0.92 -70.57
CA GLY A 85 -43.26 -0.18 -70.93
C GLY A 85 -44.74 0.13 -70.72
N ASN A 86 -45.58 -0.49 -71.53
CA ASN A 86 -47.03 -0.49 -71.38
C ASN A 86 -47.52 -1.91 -71.09
N VAL A 87 -48.38 -2.05 -70.11
CA VAL A 87 -49.02 -3.31 -69.73
C VAL A 87 -50.34 -3.43 -70.48
N ASN A 88 -50.56 -4.57 -71.13
CA ASN A 88 -51.77 -4.81 -71.91
C ASN A 88 -52.30 -6.24 -71.71
N GLY A 89 -53.54 -6.37 -71.23
CA GLY A 89 -54.20 -7.64 -70.97
C GLY A 89 -54.62 -7.85 -69.50
N LYS A 90 -55.20 -9.03 -69.24
CA LYS A 90 -55.62 -9.48 -67.90
C LYS A 90 -54.49 -10.26 -67.23
N ILE A 91 -53.75 -9.61 -66.33
CA ILE A 91 -52.75 -10.30 -65.54
C ILE A 91 -53.44 -10.92 -64.33
N ARG A 92 -53.34 -12.26 -64.22
CA ARG A 92 -53.75 -13.02 -63.04
C ARG A 92 -52.52 -13.54 -62.32
N ALA A 93 -52.46 -13.30 -61.02
CA ALA A 93 -51.39 -13.73 -60.15
C ALA A 93 -51.99 -14.43 -58.91
N ASN A 94 -51.40 -15.56 -58.53
CA ASN A 94 -51.85 -16.32 -57.36
C ASN A 94 -51.51 -15.59 -56.05
N THR A 95 -50.54 -14.68 -56.09
CA THR A 95 -50.15 -13.77 -55.01
C THR A 95 -49.74 -12.40 -55.58
N PRO A 96 -50.00 -11.27 -54.89
CA PRO A 96 -49.43 -9.96 -55.19
C PRO A 96 -47.91 -9.96 -55.41
N GLN A 97 -47.17 -10.75 -54.62
CA GLN A 97 -45.74 -10.94 -54.83
C GLN A 97 -45.44 -11.49 -56.24
N SER A 98 -46.12 -12.55 -56.68
CA SER A 98 -45.92 -13.14 -58.01
C SER A 98 -46.32 -12.22 -59.18
N LEU A 99 -47.16 -11.20 -58.92
CA LEU A 99 -47.42 -10.13 -59.87
C LEU A 99 -46.19 -9.23 -60.03
N LEU A 100 -45.65 -8.73 -58.92
CA LEU A 100 -44.48 -7.84 -58.92
C LEU A 100 -43.23 -8.54 -59.46
N ASP A 101 -43.01 -9.81 -59.10
CA ASP A 101 -41.89 -10.61 -59.62
C ASP A 101 -42.02 -10.86 -61.13
N ARG A 102 -43.24 -11.12 -61.65
CA ARG A 102 -43.47 -11.25 -63.10
C ARG A 102 -43.26 -9.94 -63.83
N LEU A 103 -43.85 -8.84 -63.34
CA LEU A 103 -43.68 -7.50 -63.92
C LEU A 103 -42.21 -7.04 -63.86
N GLY A 104 -41.48 -7.36 -62.80
CA GLY A 104 -40.05 -7.05 -62.64
C GLY A 104 -39.18 -7.78 -63.67
N VAL A 105 -39.47 -9.05 -63.96
CA VAL A 105 -38.79 -9.81 -65.02
C VAL A 105 -39.15 -9.28 -66.42
N GLU A 106 -40.42 -8.94 -66.66
CA GLU A 106 -40.89 -8.45 -67.97
C GLU A 106 -40.39 -7.03 -68.29
N HIS A 107 -40.43 -6.12 -67.31
CA HIS A 107 -40.07 -4.70 -67.44
C HIS A 107 -38.72 -4.34 -66.79
N ARG A 108 -37.88 -5.34 -66.48
CA ARG A 108 -36.48 -5.17 -66.03
C ARG A 108 -36.30 -4.26 -64.81
N PHE A 109 -37.15 -4.43 -63.80
CA PHE A 109 -37.01 -3.76 -62.51
C PHE A 109 -36.87 -4.75 -61.35
N GLN A 110 -36.17 -4.30 -60.32
CA GLN A 110 -36.06 -4.94 -59.02
C GLN A 110 -36.90 -4.16 -58.00
N TRP A 111 -37.43 -4.82 -56.99
CA TRP A 111 -38.31 -4.20 -56.01
C TRP A 111 -38.03 -4.74 -54.61
N TYR A 112 -38.18 -3.90 -53.59
CA TYR A 112 -38.13 -4.30 -52.19
C TYR A 112 -39.11 -3.46 -51.37
N MET A 113 -39.47 -3.93 -50.18
CA MET A 113 -40.39 -3.22 -49.30
C MET A 113 -39.69 -2.87 -47.99
N TYR A 114 -39.73 -1.59 -47.61
CA TYR A 114 -39.24 -1.13 -46.31
C TYR A 114 -40.16 -0.06 -45.75
N ASN A 115 -40.47 -0.14 -44.45
CA ASN A 115 -41.34 0.82 -43.74
C ASN A 115 -42.65 1.16 -44.51
N ASN A 116 -43.42 0.12 -44.86
CA ASN A 116 -44.68 0.21 -45.63
C ASN A 116 -44.58 0.93 -47.00
N THR A 117 -43.36 1.09 -47.52
CA THR A 117 -43.04 1.70 -48.81
C THR A 117 -42.48 0.63 -49.75
N LEU A 118 -43.09 0.50 -50.92
CA LEU A 118 -42.62 -0.31 -52.04
C LEU A 118 -41.61 0.52 -52.84
N TYR A 119 -40.34 0.16 -52.71
CA TYR A 119 -39.24 0.72 -53.51
C TYR A 119 -39.10 -0.11 -54.77
N VAL A 120 -39.20 0.53 -55.93
CA VAL A 120 -38.95 -0.06 -57.24
C VAL A 120 -37.78 0.66 -57.88
N SER A 121 -36.77 -0.09 -58.29
CA SER A 121 -35.59 0.44 -58.97
C SER A 121 -35.35 -0.32 -60.26
N THR A 122 -34.99 0.37 -61.33
CA THR A 122 -34.58 -0.29 -62.57
C THR A 122 -33.26 -1.07 -62.38
N LEU A 123 -33.01 -2.09 -63.21
CA LEU A 123 -31.82 -2.95 -63.07
C LEU A 123 -30.48 -2.22 -63.32
N ASP A 124 -30.48 -1.08 -64.02
CA ASP A 124 -29.29 -0.23 -64.19
C ASP A 124 -28.87 0.50 -62.91
N GLN A 125 -29.75 0.59 -61.90
CA GLN A 125 -29.46 1.19 -60.59
C GLN A 125 -28.94 0.18 -59.56
N GLN A 126 -28.49 -1.01 -60.00
CA GLN A 126 -27.82 -1.99 -59.16
C GLN A 126 -26.35 -1.60 -58.96
N GLU A 127 -25.99 -1.26 -57.73
CA GLU A 127 -24.60 -0.96 -57.32
C GLU A 127 -24.10 -2.04 -56.33
N SER A 128 -22.78 -2.06 -56.10
CA SER A 128 -22.14 -2.88 -55.07
C SER A 128 -21.19 -2.00 -54.25
N ALA A 129 -21.39 -1.96 -52.94
CA ALA A 129 -20.65 -1.09 -52.03
C ALA A 129 -19.87 -1.87 -50.97
N ARG A 130 -18.68 -1.36 -50.64
CA ARG A 130 -17.84 -1.81 -49.52
C ARG A 130 -18.20 -1.00 -48.28
N LEU A 131 -18.61 -1.67 -47.21
CA LEU A 131 -18.89 -1.08 -45.91
C LEU A 131 -17.85 -1.55 -44.90
N GLU A 132 -17.13 -0.61 -44.29
CA GLU A 132 -16.15 -0.87 -43.24
C GLU A 132 -16.86 -0.87 -41.88
N VAL A 133 -16.79 -2.02 -41.20
CA VAL A 133 -17.52 -2.36 -39.97
C VAL A 133 -16.59 -3.18 -39.07
N SER A 134 -16.48 -2.82 -37.78
CA SER A 134 -15.65 -3.56 -36.82
C SER A 134 -15.97 -5.06 -36.87
N SER A 135 -14.94 -5.90 -37.02
CA SER A 135 -15.08 -7.34 -37.31
C SER A 135 -15.97 -8.10 -36.31
N GLU A 136 -15.93 -7.71 -35.04
CA GLU A 136 -16.76 -8.29 -33.96
C GLU A 136 -18.26 -7.93 -34.07
N THR A 137 -18.62 -6.90 -34.85
CA THR A 137 -20.00 -6.39 -34.97
C THR A 137 -20.71 -6.77 -36.28
N ILE A 138 -20.05 -7.51 -37.18
CA ILE A 138 -20.59 -7.88 -38.50
C ILE A 138 -21.82 -8.81 -38.35
N SER A 139 -21.71 -9.85 -37.52
CA SER A 139 -22.80 -10.78 -37.25
C SER A 139 -24.00 -10.10 -36.60
N ASP A 140 -23.76 -9.24 -35.60
CA ASP A 140 -24.78 -8.43 -34.94
C ASP A 140 -25.48 -7.47 -35.91
N LEU A 141 -24.73 -6.86 -36.84
CA LEU A 141 -25.27 -5.96 -37.85
C LEU A 141 -26.19 -6.73 -38.80
N LYS A 142 -25.77 -7.90 -39.28
CA LYS A 142 -26.59 -8.78 -40.13
C LYS A 142 -27.87 -9.21 -39.41
N GLN A 143 -27.77 -9.61 -38.15
CA GLN A 143 -28.92 -10.03 -37.36
C GLN A 143 -29.88 -8.86 -37.14
N ALA A 144 -29.41 -7.68 -36.71
CA ALA A 144 -30.25 -6.50 -36.56
C ALA A 144 -30.91 -6.04 -37.86
N LEU A 145 -30.22 -6.11 -39.00
CA LEU A 145 -30.80 -5.82 -40.32
C LEU A 145 -31.85 -6.86 -40.74
N THR A 146 -31.71 -8.11 -40.30
CA THR A 146 -32.70 -9.19 -40.50
C THR A 146 -33.91 -9.01 -39.59
N ASP A 147 -33.72 -8.61 -38.33
CA ASP A 147 -34.80 -8.39 -37.34
C ASP A 147 -35.66 -7.16 -37.69
N ILE A 148 -35.02 -6.11 -38.23
CA ILE A 148 -35.70 -4.95 -38.84
C ILE A 148 -36.31 -5.33 -40.22
N GLY A 149 -35.93 -6.48 -40.77
CA GLY A 149 -36.33 -6.98 -42.08
C GLY A 149 -35.68 -6.27 -43.27
N LEU A 150 -34.85 -5.24 -43.04
CA LEU A 150 -34.23 -4.47 -44.13
C LEU A 150 -33.32 -5.35 -45.01
N LEU A 151 -32.84 -6.50 -44.51
CA LEU A 151 -32.07 -7.46 -45.31
C LEU A 151 -32.98 -8.39 -46.14
N ASP A 152 -33.08 -8.14 -47.45
CA ASP A 152 -33.76 -9.04 -48.40
C ASP A 152 -32.77 -10.07 -48.99
N SER A 153 -33.14 -11.35 -48.99
CA SER A 153 -32.30 -12.45 -49.50
C SER A 153 -32.09 -12.44 -51.02
N ARG A 154 -32.84 -11.62 -51.76
CA ARG A 154 -32.65 -11.38 -53.20
C ARG A 154 -31.45 -10.46 -53.49
N PHE A 155 -30.94 -9.75 -52.48
CA PHE A 155 -29.78 -8.87 -52.60
C PHE A 155 -28.51 -9.52 -52.05
N GLY A 156 -27.36 -9.15 -52.61
CA GLY A 156 -26.08 -9.77 -52.29
C GLY A 156 -25.51 -9.26 -50.97
N TRP A 157 -25.16 -10.18 -50.06
CA TRP A 157 -24.47 -9.89 -48.81
C TRP A 157 -23.25 -10.81 -48.67
N GLY A 158 -22.05 -10.24 -48.69
CA GLY A 158 -20.78 -10.94 -48.53
C GLY A 158 -19.98 -10.40 -47.34
N GLU A 159 -19.44 -11.30 -46.53
CA GLU A 159 -18.71 -10.96 -45.30
C GLU A 159 -17.22 -11.30 -45.45
N LEU A 160 -16.35 -10.32 -45.21
CA LEU A 160 -14.91 -10.50 -45.08
C LEU A 160 -14.53 -10.16 -43.63
N PRO A 161 -14.71 -11.10 -42.68
CA PRO A 161 -14.56 -10.83 -41.25
C PRO A 161 -13.11 -10.48 -40.86
N GLU A 162 -12.11 -11.07 -41.53
CA GLU A 162 -10.68 -10.78 -41.31
C GLU A 162 -10.32 -9.32 -41.62
N ASP A 163 -10.94 -8.73 -42.65
CA ASP A 163 -10.69 -7.35 -43.10
C ASP A 163 -11.61 -6.31 -42.43
N GLY A 164 -12.59 -6.74 -41.62
CA GLY A 164 -13.61 -5.84 -41.05
C GLY A 164 -14.51 -5.21 -42.13
N VAL A 165 -14.89 -6.00 -43.14
CA VAL A 165 -15.55 -5.50 -44.35
C VAL A 165 -16.78 -6.31 -44.70
N VAL A 166 -17.86 -5.61 -45.03
CA VAL A 166 -19.06 -6.18 -45.64
C VAL A 166 -19.21 -5.65 -47.07
N LEU A 167 -19.48 -6.55 -48.01
CA LEU A 167 -19.86 -6.23 -49.38
C LEU A 167 -21.38 -6.36 -49.51
N VAL A 168 -22.05 -5.27 -49.88
CA VAL A 168 -23.51 -5.23 -50.08
C VAL A 168 -23.80 -4.88 -51.53
N SER A 169 -24.64 -5.67 -52.21
CA SER A 169 -25.04 -5.46 -53.61
C SER A 169 -26.55 -5.40 -53.73
N GLY A 170 -27.07 -4.36 -54.38
CA GLY A 170 -28.50 -4.12 -54.53
C GLY A 170 -28.80 -2.72 -55.10
N PRO A 171 -30.05 -2.24 -54.99
CA PRO A 171 -30.42 -0.89 -55.38
C PRO A 171 -29.61 0.18 -54.63
N LYS A 172 -29.33 1.29 -55.30
CA LYS A 172 -28.62 2.44 -54.70
C LYS A 172 -29.23 2.93 -53.37
N VAL A 173 -30.56 3.05 -53.31
CA VAL A 173 -31.31 3.47 -52.09
C VAL A 173 -31.08 2.51 -50.93
N TYR A 174 -31.14 1.22 -51.22
CA TYR A 174 -30.99 0.13 -50.25
C TYR A 174 -29.60 0.18 -49.59
N ILE A 175 -28.56 0.38 -50.40
CA ILE A 175 -27.17 0.56 -49.93
C ILE A 175 -27.05 1.82 -49.06
N GLU A 176 -27.62 2.95 -49.47
CA GLU A 176 -27.60 4.19 -48.67
C GLU A 176 -28.37 4.06 -47.34
N GLN A 177 -29.47 3.30 -47.30
CA GLN A 177 -30.20 2.98 -46.06
C GLN A 177 -29.32 2.18 -45.09
N ILE A 178 -28.67 1.11 -45.56
CA ILE A 178 -27.75 0.29 -44.75
C ILE A 178 -26.54 1.11 -44.27
N LYS A 179 -25.98 1.96 -45.13
CA LYS A 179 -24.85 2.85 -44.82
C LYS A 179 -25.20 3.87 -43.72
N ARG A 180 -26.41 4.44 -43.75
CA ARG A 180 -26.91 5.33 -42.68
C ARG A 180 -27.02 4.59 -41.35
N PHE A 181 -27.58 3.38 -41.35
CA PHE A 181 -27.70 2.54 -40.15
C PHE A 181 -26.33 2.16 -39.56
N SER A 182 -25.36 1.81 -40.41
CA SER A 182 -23.98 1.51 -40.01
C SER A 182 -23.25 2.74 -39.43
N SER A 183 -23.38 3.92 -40.06
CA SER A 183 -22.63 5.12 -39.65
C SER A 183 -23.01 5.64 -38.25
N GLN A 184 -24.26 5.47 -37.82
CA GLN A 184 -24.72 5.92 -36.50
C GLN A 184 -24.11 5.12 -35.34
N ARG A 185 -23.52 3.95 -35.61
CA ARG A 185 -22.94 3.04 -34.61
C ARG A 185 -21.42 3.16 -34.46
N ARG A 186 -20.75 4.07 -35.20
CA ARG A 186 -19.28 4.18 -35.19
C ARG A 186 -18.75 4.66 -33.82
N SER A 187 -17.96 3.76 -33.21
CA SER A 187 -16.96 3.96 -32.15
C SER A 187 -17.35 4.70 -30.86
N ALA A 188 -17.96 3.96 -29.92
CA ALA A 188 -17.92 4.33 -28.49
C ALA A 188 -16.49 4.23 -27.89
N ASP A 189 -15.60 3.40 -28.47
CA ASP A 189 -14.24 3.18 -27.97
C ASP A 189 -13.25 4.33 -28.27
N GLU A 190 -13.46 5.16 -29.30
CA GLU A 190 -12.53 6.23 -29.67
C GLU A 190 -12.47 7.41 -28.68
N LYS A 191 -13.32 7.41 -27.64
CA LYS A 191 -13.37 8.47 -26.62
C LYS A 191 -12.59 8.16 -25.34
N GLN A 192 -11.99 6.98 -25.21
CA GLN A 192 -11.25 6.63 -24.00
C GLN A 192 -9.94 7.42 -23.91
N SER A 193 -9.69 8.04 -22.76
CA SER A 193 -8.51 8.88 -22.50
C SER A 193 -7.80 8.47 -21.22
N VAL A 194 -6.50 8.73 -21.12
CA VAL A 194 -5.72 8.43 -19.90
C VAL A 194 -5.79 9.64 -18.95
N LEU A 195 -6.54 9.49 -17.87
CA LEU A 195 -6.66 10.49 -16.81
C LEU A 195 -5.64 10.19 -15.71
N SER A 196 -4.72 11.12 -15.44
CA SER A 196 -3.69 10.98 -14.39
C SER A 196 -3.99 11.87 -13.18
N TYR A 197 -3.89 11.28 -11.98
CA TYR A 197 -4.15 11.95 -10.71
C TYR A 197 -3.00 11.69 -9.72
N PRO A 198 -2.09 12.66 -9.47
CA PRO A 198 -1.06 12.53 -8.45
C PRO A 198 -1.65 12.63 -7.04
N LEU A 199 -1.22 11.74 -6.13
CA LEU A 199 -1.65 11.69 -4.73
C LEU A 199 -0.61 12.37 -3.82
N LYS A 200 -1.09 13.06 -2.78
CA LYS A 200 -0.27 13.82 -1.83
C LYS A 200 -0.01 13.10 -0.50
N PHE A 201 -0.99 12.34 -0.01
CA PHE A 201 -0.97 11.73 1.31
C PHE A 201 -1.10 10.20 1.26
N ALA A 202 -1.88 9.69 0.33
CA ALA A 202 -2.09 8.26 0.13
C ALA A 202 -1.10 7.66 -0.89
N SER A 203 -0.86 6.35 -0.78
CA SER A 203 -0.08 5.58 -1.77
C SER A 203 -0.99 5.08 -2.88
N ALA A 204 -0.58 5.27 -4.14
CA ALA A 204 -1.33 4.79 -5.30
C ALA A 204 -1.35 3.25 -5.35
N ALA A 205 -0.21 2.62 -5.06
CA ALA A 205 0.00 1.18 -5.14
C ALA A 205 -0.11 0.47 -3.78
N ASP A 206 -0.32 -0.85 -3.85
CA ASP A 206 -0.40 -1.73 -2.69
C ASP A 206 0.97 -1.88 -2.01
N ARG A 207 1.00 -1.86 -0.68
CA ARG A 207 2.21 -2.06 0.13
C ARG A 207 2.22 -3.48 0.69
N GLN A 208 3.23 -4.26 0.36
CA GLN A 208 3.44 -5.60 0.92
C GLN A 208 4.24 -5.50 2.22
N MET A 209 3.79 -6.19 3.27
CA MET A 209 4.49 -6.41 4.52
C MET A 209 4.71 -7.91 4.71
N GLU A 210 5.86 -8.30 5.22
CA GLU A 210 6.13 -9.67 5.65
C GLU A 210 6.05 -9.72 7.17
N TYR A 211 5.25 -10.66 7.68
CA TYR A 211 5.06 -10.88 9.11
C TYR A 211 5.26 -12.36 9.42
N ARG A 212 6.43 -12.69 9.98
CA ARG A 212 6.86 -14.07 10.23
C ARG A 212 6.80 -14.93 8.97
N ASN A 213 5.74 -15.73 8.78
CA ASN A 213 5.53 -16.59 7.61
C ASN A 213 4.33 -16.14 6.75
N GLU A 214 3.67 -15.04 7.10
CA GLU A 214 2.49 -14.50 6.42
C GLU A 214 2.85 -13.21 5.67
N LYS A 215 2.25 -13.02 4.49
CA LYS A 215 2.40 -11.79 3.69
C LYS A 215 1.12 -10.97 3.79
N ILE A 216 1.20 -9.84 4.47
CA ILE A 216 0.09 -8.90 4.66
C ILE A 216 0.14 -7.86 3.55
N ILE A 217 -0.88 -7.80 2.70
CA ILE A 217 -0.99 -6.80 1.63
C ILE A 217 -1.90 -5.67 2.13
N ILE A 218 -1.37 -4.45 2.19
CA ILE A 218 -2.17 -3.25 2.41
C ILE A 218 -2.58 -2.67 1.05
N PRO A 219 -3.88 -2.58 0.74
CA PRO A 219 -4.33 -2.05 -0.54
C PRO A 219 -4.05 -0.54 -0.66
N GLY A 220 -3.54 -0.13 -1.80
CA GLY A 220 -3.40 1.27 -2.21
C GLY A 220 -4.69 1.82 -2.82
N VAL A 221 -4.70 3.12 -3.14
CA VAL A 221 -5.90 3.78 -3.66
C VAL A 221 -6.34 3.23 -5.01
N ALA A 222 -5.41 2.80 -5.89
CA ALA A 222 -5.77 2.20 -7.17
C ALA A 222 -6.55 0.88 -7.01
N THR A 223 -6.18 0.03 -6.05
CA THR A 223 -6.89 -1.22 -5.75
C THR A 223 -8.27 -0.96 -5.14
N MET A 224 -8.40 0.07 -4.29
CA MET A 224 -9.70 0.50 -3.76
C MET A 224 -10.61 1.05 -4.86
N LEU A 225 -10.11 1.94 -5.73
CA LEU A 225 -10.86 2.50 -6.85
C LEU A 225 -11.28 1.42 -7.85
N ARG A 226 -10.39 0.50 -8.22
CA ARG A 226 -10.74 -0.64 -9.09
C ARG A 226 -11.93 -1.44 -8.53
N GLY A 227 -11.90 -1.75 -7.22
CA GLY A 227 -13.00 -2.46 -6.55
C GLY A 227 -14.32 -1.68 -6.40
N LEU A 228 -14.30 -0.36 -6.62
CA LEU A 228 -15.49 0.51 -6.62
C LEU A 228 -16.03 0.79 -8.03
N LEU A 229 -15.14 0.81 -9.04
CA LEU A 229 -15.45 1.21 -10.42
C LEU A 229 -15.68 0.03 -11.36
N GLU A 230 -15.11 -1.14 -11.08
CA GLU A 230 -15.48 -2.35 -11.81
C GLU A 230 -16.91 -2.76 -11.48
N PRO A 231 -17.82 -2.89 -12.47
CA PRO A 231 -19.14 -3.43 -12.21
C PRO A 231 -18.98 -4.86 -11.73
N ARG A 232 -19.37 -5.13 -10.47
CA ARG A 232 -19.37 -6.48 -9.90
C ARG A 232 -20.24 -7.38 -10.76
N SER A 233 -19.61 -8.16 -11.64
CA SER A 233 -20.25 -9.33 -12.21
C SER A 233 -20.66 -10.23 -11.04
N THR A 234 -21.95 -10.48 -10.89
CA THR A 234 -22.52 -11.39 -9.88
C THR A 234 -22.25 -12.85 -10.25
N SER A 235 -20.98 -13.18 -10.50
CA SER A 235 -20.45 -14.53 -10.40
C SER A 235 -20.23 -14.83 -8.92
N MET A 236 -21.18 -15.55 -8.31
CA MET A 236 -20.98 -16.20 -7.02
C MET A 236 -19.63 -16.95 -7.07
N PRO A 237 -18.68 -16.70 -6.14
CA PRO A 237 -17.47 -17.48 -6.10
C PRO A 237 -17.83 -18.89 -5.64
N SER A 238 -17.85 -19.83 -6.60
CA SER A 238 -17.74 -21.24 -6.28
C SER A 238 -16.47 -21.44 -5.47
N ALA A 239 -16.62 -21.98 -4.26
CA ALA A 239 -15.52 -22.16 -3.31
C ALA A 239 -14.59 -23.30 -3.78
N GLN A 240 -13.82 -23.07 -4.84
CA GLN A 240 -12.68 -23.88 -5.19
C GLN A 240 -11.51 -23.50 -4.29
N THR A 241 -11.35 -24.29 -3.24
CA THR A 241 -10.22 -24.25 -2.33
C THR A 241 -8.93 -24.60 -3.09
N GLN A 242 -8.30 -23.59 -3.71
CA GLN A 242 -6.92 -23.69 -4.19
C GLN A 242 -5.99 -23.86 -2.99
N ARG A 243 -5.80 -25.10 -2.56
CA ARG A 243 -4.68 -25.48 -1.70
C ARG A 243 -3.40 -25.33 -2.51
N SER A 244 -2.67 -24.26 -2.26
CA SER A 244 -1.25 -24.16 -2.61
C SER A 244 -0.48 -25.25 -1.87
N SER A 245 -0.17 -26.35 -2.56
CA SER A 245 0.61 -27.45 -2.01
C SER A 245 2.11 -27.15 -2.08
N THR A 246 2.58 -26.22 -1.24
CA THR A 246 4.01 -26.06 -0.96
C THR A 246 4.45 -27.16 0.01
N GLN A 247 4.92 -28.29 -0.54
CA GLN A 247 5.62 -29.31 0.25
C GLN A 247 7.00 -28.78 0.68
N PRO A 248 7.43 -29.01 1.95
CA PRO A 248 8.80 -28.74 2.37
C PRO A 248 9.77 -29.78 1.78
N PRO A 249 11.05 -29.42 1.55
CA PRO A 249 12.05 -30.37 1.06
C PRO A 249 12.41 -31.38 2.15
N PHE A 250 12.15 -32.67 1.90
CA PHE A 250 12.66 -33.75 2.73
C PHE A 250 14.08 -34.14 2.29
N VAL A 251 15.02 -34.07 3.23
CA VAL A 251 16.36 -34.63 3.08
C VAL A 251 16.31 -36.15 2.99
N THR A 252 16.86 -36.71 1.92
CA THR A 252 16.99 -38.17 1.75
C THR A 252 18.24 -38.68 2.46
N SER A 253 18.03 -39.43 3.54
CA SER A 253 19.11 -40.16 4.22
C SER A 253 19.62 -41.31 3.34
N MET A 254 20.94 -41.37 3.13
CA MET A 254 21.58 -42.49 2.44
C MET A 254 21.51 -43.78 3.27
N THR A 255 21.09 -44.88 2.65
CA THR A 255 21.40 -46.24 3.11
C THR A 255 21.88 -47.05 1.90
N PRO A 256 23.02 -47.76 1.97
CA PRO A 256 23.59 -48.44 0.82
C PRO A 256 22.79 -49.69 0.47
N ARG A 257 22.32 -49.80 -0.79
CA ARG A 257 21.81 -51.05 -1.33
C ARG A 257 22.90 -51.75 -2.13
N LEU A 258 23.31 -52.90 -1.62
CA LEU A 258 24.13 -53.87 -2.35
C LEU A 258 23.38 -54.34 -3.60
N SER A 259 24.15 -54.65 -4.64
CA SER A 259 23.72 -55.03 -5.97
C SER A 259 23.04 -56.40 -6.03
N ASN A 260 21.93 -56.52 -6.79
CA ASN A 260 21.73 -57.69 -7.66
C ASN A 260 20.66 -57.44 -8.75
N PRO A 261 20.96 -57.62 -10.05
CA PRO A 261 20.00 -57.40 -11.15
C PRO A 261 19.51 -58.73 -11.75
N LEU A 262 18.50 -59.39 -11.16
CA LEU A 262 17.95 -60.63 -11.76
C LEU A 262 16.51 -61.02 -11.33
N LEU A 263 15.63 -60.04 -11.04
CA LEU A 263 14.24 -60.35 -10.65
C LEU A 263 13.20 -59.31 -11.14
N GLY A 264 13.30 -58.90 -12.41
CA GLY A 264 12.31 -58.02 -13.06
C GLY A 264 11.78 -58.52 -14.40
N GLN A 265 12.11 -59.76 -14.79
CA GLN A 265 11.93 -60.25 -16.17
C GLN A 265 11.00 -61.47 -16.29
N MET A 266 10.22 -61.80 -15.26
CA MET A 266 9.10 -62.73 -15.35
C MET A 266 7.89 -62.21 -14.58
N LEU A 267 6.71 -62.36 -15.20
CA LEU A 267 5.36 -62.08 -14.67
C LEU A 267 5.02 -60.57 -14.54
N GLY A 268 4.11 -60.00 -15.33
CA GLY A 268 3.38 -60.58 -16.46
C GLY A 268 2.50 -59.54 -17.15
N SER A 269 2.44 -59.60 -18.48
CA SER A 269 1.64 -58.73 -19.34
C SER A 269 0.26 -59.32 -19.64
N SER A 270 -0.80 -58.51 -19.61
CA SER A 270 -2.02 -58.73 -20.43
C SER A 270 -3.04 -57.58 -20.33
N ALA A 271 -3.15 -56.80 -21.40
CA ALA A 271 -4.38 -56.15 -21.84
C ALA A 271 -4.28 -55.97 -23.36
N ALA A 272 -5.29 -56.40 -24.12
CA ALA A 272 -5.22 -56.50 -25.59
C ALA A 272 -6.52 -56.06 -26.29
N ASN A 273 -6.38 -55.65 -27.55
CA ASN A 273 -7.39 -55.23 -28.55
C ASN A 273 -8.12 -53.90 -28.24
N ALA A 274 -8.06 -52.84 -29.08
CA ALA A 274 -8.34 -52.68 -30.53
C ALA A 274 -9.84 -52.83 -30.84
N VAL A 275 -10.55 -51.97 -31.60
CA VAL A 275 -10.28 -51.11 -32.78
C VAL A 275 -11.11 -49.79 -32.60
N ASN A 276 -10.87 -48.58 -33.16
CA ASN A 276 -10.35 -48.14 -34.47
C ASN A 276 -9.65 -46.74 -34.44
N GLY A 277 -9.25 -46.21 -35.61
CA GLY A 277 -8.89 -44.79 -35.85
C GLY A 277 -10.07 -43.94 -36.36
N SER A 278 -9.98 -42.65 -36.73
CA SER A 278 -8.89 -41.64 -36.85
C SER A 278 -9.48 -40.48 -37.71
N PRO A 279 -8.78 -39.35 -37.96
CA PRO A 279 -8.25 -38.35 -37.04
C PRO A 279 -8.82 -36.93 -37.35
N ASP A 280 -8.66 -35.95 -36.46
CA ASP A 280 -8.43 -34.57 -36.94
C ASP A 280 -7.72 -33.66 -35.92
N ALA A 281 -7.06 -32.61 -36.43
CA ALA A 281 -6.15 -31.75 -35.68
C ALA A 281 -6.87 -30.56 -35.02
N GLY A 282 -6.98 -30.59 -33.69
CA GLY A 282 -7.36 -29.44 -32.87
C GLY A 282 -6.14 -28.61 -32.46
N MET A 283 -5.88 -27.51 -33.18
CA MET A 283 -4.78 -26.59 -32.84
C MET A 283 -4.98 -25.96 -31.46
N SER A 284 -3.89 -25.78 -30.71
CA SER A 284 -3.91 -25.31 -29.32
C SER A 284 -4.48 -23.90 -29.18
N ILE A 285 -5.70 -23.79 -28.65
CA ILE A 285 -6.26 -22.52 -28.21
C ILE A 285 -5.63 -22.18 -26.85
N THR A 286 -4.72 -21.21 -26.85
CA THR A 286 -4.34 -20.50 -25.62
C THR A 286 -5.60 -19.85 -25.02
N PRO A 287 -5.81 -19.90 -23.70
CA PRO A 287 -7.00 -19.30 -23.09
C PRO A 287 -6.94 -17.77 -23.25
N ARG A 288 -7.60 -17.27 -24.31
CA ARG A 288 -7.81 -15.85 -24.58
C ARG A 288 -8.54 -15.27 -23.37
N ALA A 289 -7.89 -14.33 -22.68
CA ALA A 289 -8.47 -13.68 -21.52
C ALA A 289 -9.84 -13.06 -21.88
N PRO A 290 -10.85 -13.11 -21.00
CA PRO A 290 -12.17 -12.60 -21.29
C PRO A 290 -12.11 -11.08 -21.47
N VAL A 291 -12.14 -10.65 -22.75
CA VAL A 291 -12.20 -9.24 -23.14
C VAL A 291 -13.58 -8.73 -22.76
N SER A 292 -13.59 -7.80 -21.82
CA SER A 292 -14.79 -7.27 -21.19
C SER A 292 -15.20 -5.95 -21.85
N LEU A 293 -16.47 -5.89 -22.26
CA LEU A 293 -17.15 -4.70 -22.72
C LEU A 293 -16.88 -3.51 -21.78
N ALA A 294 -16.29 -2.43 -22.32
CA ALA A 294 -16.10 -1.13 -21.69
C ALA A 294 -15.56 -1.13 -20.23
N ARG A 295 -14.52 -1.91 -19.92
CA ARG A 295 -13.87 -1.86 -18.59
C ARG A 295 -13.07 -0.58 -18.39
N ILE A 296 -13.53 0.23 -17.43
CA ILE A 296 -12.70 1.24 -16.74
C ILE A 296 -11.46 0.52 -16.20
N ARG A 297 -10.26 0.90 -16.66
CA ARG A 297 -8.99 0.33 -16.18
C ARG A 297 -8.33 1.32 -15.24
N VAL A 298 -7.96 0.87 -14.04
CA VAL A 298 -7.29 1.67 -13.01
C VAL A 298 -5.94 1.05 -12.70
N GLU A 299 -4.87 1.85 -12.83
CA GLU A 299 -3.49 1.45 -12.56
C GLU A 299 -2.77 2.46 -11.64
N ALA A 300 -1.75 1.99 -10.93
CA ALA A 300 -0.92 2.82 -10.07
C ALA A 300 0.44 3.09 -10.74
N ASP A 301 0.78 4.36 -10.95
CA ASP A 301 2.14 4.79 -11.25
C ASP A 301 2.91 4.97 -9.94
N LEU A 302 3.74 3.98 -9.62
CA LEU A 302 4.66 3.97 -8.47
C LEU A 302 5.68 5.12 -8.50
N ARG A 303 6.13 5.54 -9.69
CA ARG A 303 7.23 6.51 -9.81
C ARG A 303 6.78 7.94 -9.50
N ASN A 304 5.54 8.27 -9.87
CA ASN A 304 4.95 9.59 -9.67
C ASN A 304 3.93 9.62 -8.51
N ASN A 305 3.73 8.50 -7.79
CA ASN A 305 2.63 8.27 -6.84
C ASN A 305 1.28 8.74 -7.38
N ALA A 306 0.93 8.29 -8.59
CA ALA A 306 -0.26 8.74 -9.31
C ALA A 306 -1.18 7.57 -9.68
N ILE A 307 -2.46 7.86 -9.86
CA ILE A 307 -3.45 6.92 -10.37
C ILE A 307 -3.71 7.23 -11.83
N LEU A 308 -3.61 6.22 -12.69
CA LEU A 308 -3.96 6.28 -14.10
C LEU A 308 -5.31 5.61 -14.28
N ILE A 309 -6.29 6.34 -14.80
CA ILE A 309 -7.64 5.85 -15.11
C ILE A 309 -7.84 5.95 -16.61
N TYR A 310 -8.08 4.81 -17.27
CA TYR A 310 -8.45 4.74 -18.67
C TYR A 310 -9.98 4.68 -18.75
N ASP A 311 -10.59 5.81 -19.14
CA ASP A 311 -12.04 5.95 -19.30
C ASP A 311 -12.38 7.20 -20.14
N VAL A 312 -13.67 7.40 -20.41
CA VAL A 312 -14.20 8.57 -21.12
C VAL A 312 -14.02 9.86 -20.28
N PRO A 313 -13.64 11.00 -20.90
CA PRO A 313 -13.30 12.24 -20.20
C PRO A 313 -14.50 12.87 -19.47
N GLU A 314 -15.75 12.58 -19.87
CA GLU A 314 -16.95 13.11 -19.23
C GLU A 314 -17.07 12.71 -17.75
N ARG A 315 -16.42 11.62 -17.30
CA ARG A 315 -16.41 11.18 -15.89
C ARG A 315 -15.27 11.77 -15.04
N GLN A 316 -14.40 12.60 -15.62
CA GLN A 316 -13.25 13.19 -14.92
C GLN A 316 -13.62 13.92 -13.61
N ALA A 317 -14.78 14.59 -13.59
CA ALA A 317 -15.26 15.30 -12.39
C ALA A 317 -15.57 14.34 -11.22
N MET A 318 -16.24 13.22 -11.50
CA MET A 318 -16.55 12.17 -10.51
C MET A 318 -15.28 11.56 -9.93
N TYR A 319 -14.29 11.24 -10.78
CA TYR A 319 -13.02 10.68 -10.32
C TYR A 319 -12.23 11.66 -9.46
N ARG A 320 -12.22 12.96 -9.83
CA ARG A 320 -11.56 14.00 -9.03
C ARG A 320 -12.16 14.09 -7.63
N GLU A 321 -13.49 14.12 -7.51
CA GLU A 321 -14.17 14.18 -6.22
C GLU A 321 -13.85 12.93 -5.36
N LEU A 322 -14.01 11.74 -5.93
CA LEU A 322 -13.73 10.48 -5.22
C LEU A 322 -12.26 10.38 -4.75
N ILE A 323 -11.31 10.79 -5.58
CA ILE A 323 -9.89 10.81 -5.22
C ILE A 323 -9.62 11.82 -4.10
N THR A 324 -10.24 13.01 -4.11
CA THR A 324 -10.08 13.98 -3.01
C THR A 324 -10.64 13.50 -1.67
N GLN A 325 -11.60 12.57 -1.67
CA GLN A 325 -12.11 11.94 -0.44
C GLN A 325 -11.21 10.80 0.06
N LEU A 326 -10.41 10.17 -0.81
CA LEU A 326 -9.49 9.08 -0.48
C LEU A 326 -8.07 9.58 -0.12
N ASP A 327 -7.61 10.65 -0.76
CA ASP A 327 -6.30 11.28 -0.53
C ASP A 327 -6.36 12.32 0.61
N VAL A 328 -6.60 11.84 1.82
CA VAL A 328 -6.68 12.66 3.05
C VAL A 328 -5.46 12.46 3.94
N ALA A 329 -5.00 13.55 4.58
CA ALA A 329 -3.93 13.50 5.57
C ALA A 329 -4.36 12.67 6.79
N ARG A 330 -3.65 11.58 7.07
CA ARG A 330 -3.90 10.70 8.23
C ARG A 330 -3.01 11.10 9.40
N LYS A 331 -3.55 10.97 10.61
CA LYS A 331 -2.78 11.21 11.84
C LYS A 331 -1.76 10.09 12.05
N LEU A 332 -0.65 10.42 12.72
CA LEU A 332 0.29 9.42 13.21
C LEU A 332 -0.07 9.05 14.64
N VAL A 333 0.12 7.78 14.97
CA VAL A 333 -0.10 7.23 16.30
C VAL A 333 1.14 6.46 16.71
N GLU A 334 1.74 6.89 17.81
CA GLU A 334 2.76 6.16 18.57
C GLU A 334 2.02 5.24 19.55
N ILE A 335 2.45 3.99 19.65
CA ILE A 335 1.93 3.01 20.59
C ILE A 335 3.11 2.42 21.37
N ASP A 336 3.18 2.74 22.66
CA ASP A 336 4.10 2.11 23.60
C ASP A 336 3.41 0.89 24.23
N ALA A 337 4.12 -0.24 24.31
CA ALA A 337 3.65 -1.47 24.94
C ALA A 337 4.65 -1.96 25.99
N ILE A 338 4.27 -1.90 27.27
CA ILE A 338 5.07 -2.38 28.39
C ILE A 338 4.62 -3.79 28.78
N ILE A 339 5.55 -4.74 28.73
CA ILE A 339 5.39 -6.10 29.24
C ILE A 339 6.19 -6.18 30.54
N LEU A 340 5.51 -6.46 31.65
CA LEU A 340 6.10 -6.55 32.99
C LEU A 340 5.89 -7.97 33.52
N ASP A 341 6.97 -8.69 33.81
CA ASP A 341 6.97 -10.00 34.49
C ASP A 341 7.59 -9.82 35.89
N ILE A 342 6.89 -10.26 36.93
CA ILE A 342 7.31 -10.19 38.34
C ILE A 342 7.21 -11.58 38.94
N GLU A 343 8.34 -12.13 39.39
CA GLU A 343 8.40 -13.41 40.08
C GLU A 343 8.90 -13.21 41.52
N ARG A 344 8.16 -13.78 42.47
CA ARG A 344 8.43 -13.71 43.91
C ARG A 344 8.45 -15.13 44.46
N THR A 345 9.63 -15.61 44.82
CA THR A 345 9.82 -16.92 45.44
C THR A 345 10.07 -16.75 46.95
N GLN A 346 9.42 -17.57 47.75
CA GLN A 346 9.67 -17.65 49.19
C GLN A 346 9.82 -19.13 49.57
N LEU A 347 10.92 -19.48 50.21
CA LEU A 347 11.19 -20.82 50.71
C LEU A 347 11.45 -20.75 52.21
N ARG A 348 10.78 -21.62 52.97
CA ARG A 348 11.04 -21.85 54.39
C ARG A 348 11.18 -23.34 54.62
N GLU A 349 12.31 -23.75 55.17
CA GLU A 349 12.63 -25.13 55.49
C GLU A 349 13.09 -25.22 56.94
N PHE A 350 12.59 -26.21 57.67
CA PHE A 350 13.09 -26.59 58.98
C PHE A 350 12.99 -28.11 59.15
N GLY A 351 14.11 -28.75 59.50
CA GLY A 351 14.17 -30.18 59.77
C GLY A 351 15.41 -30.57 60.57
N VAL A 352 15.34 -31.73 61.22
CA VAL A 352 16.47 -32.31 61.96
C VAL A 352 16.68 -33.75 61.51
N LYS A 353 17.95 -34.11 61.29
CA LYS A 353 18.41 -35.46 61.02
C LYS A 353 19.26 -35.95 62.19
N TRP A 354 19.06 -37.20 62.57
CA TRP A 354 19.73 -37.84 63.70
C TRP A 354 20.56 -39.03 63.24
N GLY A 355 21.79 -39.15 63.75
CA GLY A 355 22.69 -40.27 63.50
C GLY A 355 23.32 -40.78 64.80
N PHE A 356 23.52 -42.09 64.88
CA PHE A 356 24.24 -42.73 65.98
C PHE A 356 25.06 -43.90 65.45
N GLN A 357 26.37 -43.94 65.75
CA GLN A 357 27.28 -44.95 65.22
C GLN A 357 28.31 -45.43 66.26
N ASN A 358 28.00 -46.52 66.96
CA ASN A 358 28.94 -47.18 67.87
C ASN A 358 29.60 -48.41 67.19
N SER A 359 30.64 -48.98 67.80
CA SER A 359 31.46 -50.08 67.28
C SER A 359 30.72 -51.39 66.95
N ARG A 360 29.46 -51.54 67.39
CA ARG A 360 28.60 -52.71 67.14
C ARG A 360 27.24 -52.38 66.53
N PHE A 361 26.88 -51.10 66.39
CA PHE A 361 25.55 -50.69 65.94
C PHE A 361 25.58 -49.30 65.30
N SER A 362 24.93 -49.16 64.14
CA SER A 362 24.76 -47.89 63.44
C SER A 362 23.30 -47.73 63.07
N GLY A 363 22.74 -46.56 63.35
CA GLY A 363 21.35 -46.22 63.01
C GLY A 363 21.18 -44.71 62.86
N GLY A 364 20.24 -44.30 62.02
CA GLY A 364 19.95 -42.89 61.79
C GLY A 364 18.53 -42.70 61.29
N ALA A 365 17.97 -41.54 61.60
CA ALA A 365 16.68 -41.07 61.11
C ALA A 365 16.93 -39.78 60.33
N ASP A 366 16.78 -39.85 59.01
CA ASP A 366 16.86 -38.68 58.15
C ASP A 366 15.45 -38.17 57.84
N VAL A 367 15.25 -36.87 58.03
CA VAL A 367 13.98 -36.19 57.78
C VAL A 367 14.19 -34.95 56.88
N ALA A 368 15.43 -34.59 56.55
CA ALA A 368 15.78 -33.28 55.99
C ALA A 368 16.18 -33.37 54.50
N PRO A 369 15.53 -32.62 53.59
CA PRO A 369 16.08 -32.25 52.28
C PRO A 369 17.09 -31.07 52.40
N GLY A 370 17.70 -30.65 51.28
CA GLY A 370 18.51 -29.41 51.22
C GLY A 370 20.00 -29.49 51.57
N ASN A 371 20.71 -28.36 51.35
CA ASN A 371 22.18 -28.25 51.39
C ASN A 371 22.76 -27.44 52.58
N THR A 372 21.97 -26.63 53.29
CA THR A 372 22.45 -25.84 54.44
C THR A 372 22.26 -26.60 55.74
N GLN A 373 23.37 -27.04 56.35
CA GLN A 373 23.38 -28.01 57.45
C GLN A 373 24.34 -27.61 58.57
N LEU A 374 23.84 -27.65 59.81
CA LEU A 374 24.64 -27.51 61.03
C LEU A 374 24.78 -28.88 61.69
N THR A 375 25.97 -29.46 61.63
CA THR A 375 26.30 -30.78 62.21
C THR A 375 26.90 -30.65 63.60
N ILE A 376 26.26 -31.28 64.58
CA ILE A 376 26.74 -31.38 65.97
C ILE A 376 27.09 -32.85 66.23
N ARG A 377 28.35 -33.16 66.53
CA ARG A 377 28.83 -34.54 66.76
C ARG A 377 29.53 -34.67 68.12
N ASN A 378 29.27 -35.76 68.85
CA ASN A 378 29.88 -36.06 70.15
C ASN A 378 30.93 -37.20 70.06
N ARG A 379 31.78 -37.34 71.09
CA ARG A 379 32.84 -38.35 71.24
C ARG A 379 32.34 -39.79 71.08
N ASP A 380 31.13 -40.08 71.56
CA ASP A 380 30.47 -41.38 71.44
C ASP A 380 29.68 -41.56 70.13
N ARG A 381 30.03 -40.77 69.09
CA ARG A 381 29.50 -40.84 67.72
C ARG A 381 27.97 -40.74 67.61
N PHE A 382 27.38 -39.92 68.47
CA PHE A 382 26.07 -39.31 68.21
C PHE A 382 26.24 -38.07 67.32
N GLU A 383 25.33 -37.88 66.38
CA GLU A 383 25.34 -36.83 65.36
C GLU A 383 23.93 -36.24 65.18
N ALA A 384 23.84 -34.92 65.17
CA ALA A 384 22.60 -34.19 64.93
C ALA A 384 22.83 -33.14 63.86
N ASP A 385 22.07 -33.23 62.78
CA ASP A 385 22.13 -32.38 61.59
C ASP A 385 20.89 -31.49 61.56
N ILE A 386 21.03 -30.24 61.99
CA ILE A 386 19.94 -29.27 61.98
C ILE A 386 19.98 -28.51 60.65
N ARG A 387 18.85 -28.48 59.94
CA ARG A 387 18.66 -27.66 58.74
C ARG A 387 17.55 -26.64 58.98
N ALA A 388 17.87 -25.38 58.73
CA ALA A 388 16.94 -24.26 58.80
C ALA A 388 17.30 -23.25 57.72
N LEU A 389 16.36 -22.93 56.83
CA LEU A 389 16.56 -22.02 55.71
C LEU A 389 15.33 -21.12 55.55
N GLU A 390 15.52 -19.81 55.48
CA GLU A 390 14.54 -18.88 54.92
C GLU A 390 15.19 -18.13 53.75
N ALA A 391 14.64 -18.33 52.54
CA ALA A 391 15.11 -17.68 51.33
C ALA A 391 13.96 -16.90 50.67
N LYS A 392 14.29 -15.74 50.08
CA LYS A 392 13.35 -14.85 49.39
C LYS A 392 13.98 -14.35 48.09
N GLY A 393 13.38 -14.68 46.97
CA GLY A 393 13.74 -14.17 45.65
C GLY A 393 12.71 -13.16 45.14
N LEU A 394 13.20 -12.15 44.43
CA LEU A 394 12.40 -11.22 43.64
C LEU A 394 13.12 -11.01 42.31
N ALA A 395 12.46 -11.34 41.21
CA ALA A 395 12.90 -11.01 39.86
C ALA A 395 11.84 -10.12 39.18
N THR A 396 12.30 -9.14 38.42
CA THR A 396 11.45 -8.23 37.64
C THR A 396 12.04 -8.03 36.26
N MET A 397 11.26 -8.29 35.23
CA MET A 397 11.64 -8.11 33.82
C MET A 397 10.67 -7.11 33.16
N VAL A 398 11.23 -6.17 32.39
CA VAL A 398 10.46 -5.14 31.68
C VAL A 398 10.90 -5.10 30.22
N SER A 399 9.98 -5.35 29.31
CA SER A 399 10.16 -5.14 27.86
C SER A 399 9.26 -4.00 27.41
N ASN A 400 9.78 -3.07 26.60
CA ASN A 400 9.01 -1.92 26.10
C ASN A 400 9.14 -1.74 24.57
N PRO A 401 8.57 -2.64 23.74
CA PRO A 401 8.41 -2.38 22.32
C PRO A 401 7.51 -1.15 22.07
N SER A 402 7.96 -0.26 21.21
CA SER A 402 7.20 0.90 20.72
C SER A 402 7.12 0.89 19.19
N VAL A 403 6.02 1.39 18.63
CA VAL A 403 5.84 1.48 17.17
C VAL A 403 5.05 2.73 16.78
N LEU A 404 5.46 3.35 15.68
CA LEU A 404 4.81 4.51 15.07
C LEU A 404 4.15 4.10 13.75
N THR A 405 2.87 4.42 13.58
CA THR A 405 2.14 4.13 12.33
C THR A 405 1.09 5.18 12.02
N LEU A 406 0.57 5.14 10.78
CA LEU A 406 -0.56 5.97 10.36
C LEU A 406 -1.88 5.41 10.90
N GLU A 407 -2.90 6.27 10.98
CA GLU A 407 -4.25 5.82 11.27
C GLU A 407 -4.77 4.80 10.25
N ASN A 408 -5.41 3.73 10.75
CA ASN A 408 -5.95 2.59 10.01
C ASN A 408 -4.88 1.79 9.23
N GLN A 409 -3.60 1.94 9.59
CA GLN A 409 -2.48 1.25 8.96
C GLN A 409 -1.89 0.21 9.94
N PRO A 410 -1.88 -1.09 9.61
CA PRO A 410 -1.17 -2.08 10.41
C PRO A 410 0.33 -1.78 10.45
N ALA A 411 0.91 -1.92 11.64
CA ALA A 411 2.34 -1.96 11.86
C ALA A 411 2.71 -3.14 12.76
N VAL A 412 3.92 -3.62 12.57
CA VAL A 412 4.47 -4.81 13.23
C VAL A 412 5.91 -4.51 13.60
N ILE A 413 6.32 -4.94 14.79
CA ILE A 413 7.71 -5.02 15.22
C ILE A 413 7.96 -6.40 15.82
N ASP A 414 9.00 -7.09 15.37
CA ASP A 414 9.36 -8.44 15.83
C ASP A 414 10.84 -8.47 16.24
N PHE A 415 11.09 -8.69 17.52
CA PHE A 415 12.41 -8.82 18.11
C PHE A 415 12.63 -10.26 18.49
N ASN A 416 13.35 -11.01 17.66
CA ASN A 416 13.55 -12.44 17.85
C ASN A 416 15.03 -12.83 18.00
N ARG A 417 15.26 -13.95 18.69
CA ARG A 417 16.55 -14.61 18.86
C ARG A 417 16.39 -16.08 18.57
N THR A 418 17.19 -16.58 17.62
CA THR A 418 17.25 -17.99 17.26
C THR A 418 18.43 -18.66 17.97
N GLN A 419 18.16 -19.76 18.66
CA GLN A 419 19.19 -20.68 19.17
C GLN A 419 19.17 -21.97 18.36
N TYR A 420 20.34 -22.60 18.22
CA TYR A 420 20.53 -23.80 17.41
C TYR A 420 20.79 -25.02 18.30
N LEU A 421 19.86 -25.98 18.29
CA LEU A 421 20.03 -27.24 19.02
C LEU A 421 20.86 -28.21 18.20
N SER A 422 21.86 -28.86 18.81
CA SER A 422 22.73 -29.85 18.16
C SER A 422 22.66 -31.18 18.91
N ARG A 423 22.03 -32.21 18.32
CA ARG A 423 21.92 -33.55 18.94
C ARG A 423 23.05 -34.49 18.51
N GLY A 424 23.93 -34.84 19.45
CA GLY A 424 24.93 -35.90 19.28
C GLY A 424 26.24 -35.47 18.60
N ARG A 425 27.21 -36.39 18.51
CA ARG A 425 28.57 -36.11 18.01
C ARG A 425 28.87 -36.56 16.58
N GLU A 426 28.09 -37.50 16.01
CA GLU A 426 28.45 -38.15 14.74
C GLU A 426 27.48 -37.91 13.58
N ASN A 427 26.28 -37.36 13.83
CA ASN A 427 25.34 -36.89 12.79
C ASN A 427 24.33 -35.89 13.40
N ALA A 428 24.80 -34.70 13.76
CA ALA A 428 23.97 -33.72 14.46
C ALA A 428 23.03 -32.97 13.49
N THR A 429 21.73 -33.31 13.55
CA THR A 429 20.69 -32.45 12.98
C THR A 429 20.59 -31.18 13.79
N ILE A 430 20.81 -30.03 13.16
CA ILE A 430 20.72 -28.72 13.80
C ILE A 430 19.28 -28.21 13.68
N LEU A 431 18.59 -28.00 14.82
CA LEU A 431 17.23 -27.41 14.82
C LEU A 431 17.27 -25.97 15.33
N PRO A 432 16.84 -24.97 14.53
CA PRO A 432 16.65 -23.60 15.00
C PRO A 432 15.37 -23.50 15.84
N ILE A 433 15.49 -22.99 17.06
CA ILE A 433 14.35 -22.55 17.88
C ILE A 433 14.43 -21.03 18.01
N THR A 434 13.41 -20.36 17.48
CA THR A 434 13.26 -18.91 17.55
C THR A 434 12.23 -18.55 18.62
N VAL A 435 12.61 -17.61 19.50
CA VAL A 435 11.74 -16.98 20.50
C VAL A 435 11.95 -15.47 20.45
N GLY A 436 11.01 -14.68 20.95
CA GLY A 436 11.08 -13.23 20.82
C GLY A 436 9.80 -12.53 21.22
N THR A 437 9.85 -11.20 21.17
CA THR A 437 8.70 -10.31 21.38
C THR A 437 8.23 -9.78 20.02
N SER A 438 7.01 -10.16 19.64
CA SER A 438 6.29 -9.70 18.46
C SER A 438 5.12 -8.81 18.89
N PHE A 439 5.04 -7.61 18.33
CA PHE A 439 3.98 -6.65 18.61
C PHE A 439 3.39 -6.12 17.31
N GLN A 440 2.12 -6.45 17.07
CA GLN A 440 1.33 -6.02 15.92
C GLN A 440 0.17 -5.15 16.40
N VAL A 441 -0.07 -4.02 15.72
CA VAL A 441 -1.13 -3.08 16.07
C VAL A 441 -1.75 -2.41 14.85
N VAL A 442 -3.07 -2.18 14.91
CA VAL A 442 -3.81 -1.32 14.00
C VAL A 442 -4.53 -0.22 14.81
N PRO A 443 -4.08 1.04 14.76
CA PRO A 443 -4.71 2.13 15.49
C PRO A 443 -5.78 2.85 14.65
N ARG A 444 -6.82 3.35 15.31
CA ARG A 444 -7.85 4.22 14.75
C ARG A 444 -8.15 5.38 15.71
N VAL A 445 -8.17 6.62 15.21
CA VAL A 445 -8.29 7.83 16.04
C VAL A 445 -9.72 8.34 16.03
N ILE A 446 -10.44 8.09 17.11
CA ILE A 446 -11.79 8.57 17.34
C ILE A 446 -11.69 9.97 17.97
N THR A 447 -11.99 11.00 17.18
CA THR A 447 -12.03 12.39 17.69
C THR A 447 -13.39 12.67 18.30
N SER A 448 -13.44 12.91 19.61
CA SER A 448 -14.65 13.29 20.35
C SER A 448 -14.50 14.70 20.95
N ARG A 449 -15.61 15.32 21.39
CA ARG A 449 -15.65 16.73 21.85
C ARG A 449 -14.75 17.03 23.07
N GLY A 450 -14.18 16.01 23.71
CA GLY A 450 -13.28 16.14 24.87
C GLY A 450 -11.85 15.61 24.65
N GLY A 451 -11.46 15.26 23.42
CA GLY A 451 -10.10 14.80 23.10
C GLY A 451 -10.05 13.65 22.09
N HIS A 452 -8.84 13.12 21.86
CA HIS A 452 -8.63 11.93 21.04
C HIS A 452 -8.74 10.65 21.88
N GLN A 453 -9.60 9.76 21.43
CA GLN A 453 -9.62 8.36 21.83
C GLN A 453 -8.98 7.54 20.72
N ILE A 454 -8.25 6.49 21.09
CA ILE A 454 -7.58 5.61 20.15
C ILE A 454 -8.14 4.20 20.37
N GLN A 455 -8.76 3.67 19.34
CA GLN A 455 -9.12 2.26 19.25
C GLN A 455 -7.91 1.51 18.71
N LEU A 456 -7.38 0.54 19.46
CA LEU A 456 -6.32 -0.35 19.00
C LEU A 456 -6.88 -1.76 18.83
N LEU A 457 -6.58 -2.38 17.69
CA LEU A 457 -6.56 -3.83 17.53
C LEU A 457 -5.12 -4.29 17.72
N VAL A 458 -4.87 -5.23 18.63
CA VAL A 458 -3.51 -5.54 19.11
C VAL A 458 -3.30 -7.05 19.22
N ASP A 459 -2.19 -7.51 18.65
CA ASP A 459 -1.67 -8.85 18.78
C ASP A 459 -0.25 -8.79 19.33
N ILE A 460 -0.07 -9.28 20.56
CA ILE A 460 1.22 -9.39 21.24
C ILE A 460 1.54 -10.86 21.40
N GLU A 461 2.73 -11.27 20.97
CA GLU A 461 3.30 -12.56 21.32
C GLU A 461 4.67 -12.34 21.93
N ASP A 462 4.99 -13.02 23.01
CA ASP A 462 6.29 -12.89 23.65
C ASP A 462 6.70 -14.23 24.22
N GLY A 463 7.92 -14.65 23.90
CA GLY A 463 8.49 -15.89 24.40
C GLY A 463 9.95 -15.77 24.75
N ASN A 464 10.34 -16.48 25.80
CA ASN A 464 11.71 -16.56 26.29
C ASN A 464 12.11 -18.03 26.53
N PHE A 465 13.41 -18.28 26.52
CA PHE A 465 13.96 -19.56 26.96
C PHE A 465 13.92 -19.66 28.49
N GLU A 466 13.59 -20.83 29.02
CA GLU A 466 13.60 -21.08 30.46
C GLU A 466 14.94 -21.73 30.84
N GLU A 467 15.86 -20.99 31.48
CA GLU A 467 17.22 -21.43 31.82
C GLU A 467 17.29 -22.42 33.02
N ALA A 468 16.19 -23.15 33.28
CA ALA A 468 16.09 -24.09 34.40
C ALA A 468 16.84 -25.41 34.09
N ASN A 469 18.11 -25.47 34.51
CA ASN A 469 19.04 -26.59 34.32
C ASN A 469 19.38 -26.90 32.85
N PRO A 470 20.56 -26.49 32.34
CA PRO A 470 20.97 -26.77 30.96
C PRO A 470 21.42 -28.22 30.77
N THR A 471 20.48 -29.16 30.74
CA THR A 471 20.71 -30.48 30.14
C THR A 471 20.75 -30.34 28.62
N PRO A 472 21.77 -30.90 27.91
CA PRO A 472 21.97 -30.67 26.47
C PRO A 472 20.81 -31.07 25.53
N ASP A 473 19.80 -31.78 26.05
CA ASP A 473 18.72 -32.41 25.28
C ASP A 473 17.32 -31.83 25.60
N SER A 474 17.22 -30.81 26.47
CA SER A 474 15.92 -30.23 26.89
C SER A 474 15.99 -28.71 27.04
N PHE A 475 15.39 -28.00 26.08
CA PHE A 475 15.13 -26.55 26.18
C PHE A 475 13.64 -26.34 26.30
N ASP A 476 13.19 -25.78 27.42
CA ASP A 476 11.81 -25.32 27.57
C ASP A 476 11.68 -23.85 27.08
N VAL A 477 10.55 -23.55 26.46
CA VAL A 477 10.26 -22.26 25.84
C VAL A 477 8.89 -21.80 26.30
N ARG A 478 8.89 -20.82 27.20
CA ARG A 478 7.68 -20.17 27.69
C ARG A 478 7.21 -19.16 26.64
N ARG A 479 5.95 -19.24 26.21
CA ARG A 479 5.30 -18.27 25.31
C ARG A 479 3.99 -17.76 25.90
N GLY A 480 3.76 -16.46 25.80
CA GLY A 480 2.48 -15.81 26.06
C GLY A 480 1.97 -15.13 24.79
N LYS A 481 0.66 -15.22 24.53
CA LYS A 481 0.00 -14.50 23.44
C LYS A 481 -1.23 -13.75 23.96
N VAL A 482 -1.40 -12.51 23.52
CA VAL A 482 -2.54 -11.64 23.79
C VAL A 482 -3.07 -11.14 22.45
N SER A 483 -4.35 -11.38 22.17
CA SER A 483 -5.06 -10.85 21.00
C SER A 483 -6.31 -10.16 21.50
N THR A 484 -6.47 -8.87 21.20
CA THR A 484 -7.43 -8.02 21.92
C THR A 484 -7.74 -6.72 21.18
N GLN A 485 -8.87 -6.11 21.53
CA GLN A 485 -9.27 -4.79 21.04
C GLN A 485 -9.63 -3.89 22.23
N ALA A 486 -9.04 -2.69 22.28
CA ALA A 486 -9.25 -1.74 23.37
C ALA A 486 -9.48 -0.32 22.83
N ILE A 487 -10.27 0.47 23.55
CA ILE A 487 -10.43 1.91 23.31
C ILE A 487 -9.84 2.65 24.50
N MET A 488 -8.86 3.51 24.25
CA MET A 488 -8.09 4.24 25.26
C MET A 488 -8.14 5.75 24.98
N ALA A 489 -7.91 6.56 26.01
CA ALA A 489 -7.65 7.98 25.81
C ALA A 489 -6.18 8.22 25.44
N GLU A 490 -5.92 9.25 24.63
CA GLU A 490 -4.56 9.70 24.32
C GLU A 490 -3.73 9.93 25.60
N LYS A 491 -2.46 9.50 25.60
CA LYS A 491 -1.49 9.64 26.70
C LYS A 491 -1.90 8.95 28.01
N ARG A 492 -2.89 8.05 28.00
CA ARG A 492 -3.26 7.22 29.17
C ARG A 492 -2.90 5.76 28.95
N SER A 493 -2.26 5.17 29.95
CA SER A 493 -1.95 3.74 29.97
C SER A 493 -3.17 2.92 30.38
N LEU A 494 -3.37 1.77 29.75
CA LEU A 494 -4.37 0.77 30.13
C LEU A 494 -3.71 -0.60 30.25
N VAL A 495 -4.06 -1.37 31.29
CA VAL A 495 -3.72 -2.80 31.35
C VAL A 495 -4.68 -3.54 30.42
N VAL A 496 -4.15 -4.13 29.35
CA VAL A 496 -4.96 -4.75 28.29
C VAL A 496 -4.98 -6.28 28.41
N GLY A 497 -4.04 -6.85 29.15
CA GLY A 497 -4.04 -8.26 29.52
C GLY A 497 -3.03 -8.57 30.61
N GLY A 498 -3.10 -9.79 31.15
CA GLY A 498 -2.16 -10.28 32.14
C GLY A 498 -2.60 -11.60 32.74
N PHE A 499 -1.70 -12.26 33.47
CA PHE A 499 -2.01 -13.44 34.26
C PHE A 499 -1.31 -13.39 35.62
N HIS A 500 -1.94 -14.03 36.60
CA HIS A 500 -1.46 -14.12 37.97
C HIS A 500 -1.53 -15.58 38.42
N VAL A 501 -0.39 -16.14 38.82
CA VAL A 501 -0.26 -17.52 39.31
C VAL A 501 0.36 -17.48 40.69
N THR A 502 -0.22 -18.21 41.64
CA THR A 502 0.38 -18.45 42.96
C THR A 502 0.38 -19.96 43.20
N GLU A 503 1.56 -20.53 43.43
CA GLU A 503 1.79 -21.94 43.69
C GLU A 503 2.36 -22.09 45.10
N SER A 504 1.67 -22.84 45.97
CA SER A 504 2.10 -23.11 47.35
C SER A 504 2.29 -24.59 47.53
N THR A 505 3.54 -25.01 47.75
CA THR A 505 3.94 -26.39 47.99
C THR A 505 4.33 -26.53 49.46
N ASP A 506 3.49 -27.22 50.22
CA ASP A 506 3.73 -27.55 51.63
C ASP A 506 4.08 -29.04 51.72
N ARG A 507 5.33 -29.37 52.08
CA ARG A 507 5.83 -30.75 52.23
C ARG A 507 6.14 -31.02 53.70
N LEU A 508 5.56 -32.10 54.23
CA LEU A 508 5.79 -32.58 55.59
C LEU A 508 6.37 -33.99 55.56
N SER A 509 7.64 -34.11 55.93
CA SER A 509 8.30 -35.40 56.19
C SER A 509 8.30 -35.65 57.70
N LYS A 510 8.00 -36.87 58.16
CA LYS A 510 8.08 -37.22 59.59
C LYS A 510 8.49 -38.67 59.80
N VAL A 511 9.14 -38.95 60.91
CA VAL A 511 9.40 -40.33 61.35
C VAL A 511 8.08 -40.92 61.89
N PRO A 512 7.62 -42.09 61.41
CA PRO A 512 6.45 -42.77 61.98
C PRO A 512 6.58 -42.98 63.49
N LEU A 513 5.47 -42.89 64.23
CA LEU A 513 5.40 -42.91 65.71
C LEU A 513 6.07 -41.70 66.39
N LEU A 514 7.36 -41.44 66.14
CA LEU A 514 8.14 -40.40 66.84
C LEU A 514 7.71 -38.96 66.44
N GLY A 515 7.33 -38.75 65.18
CA GLY A 515 6.85 -37.45 64.68
C GLY A 515 5.46 -37.04 65.20
N ASP A 516 4.69 -37.99 65.76
CA ASP A 516 3.32 -37.77 66.24
C ASP A 516 3.24 -37.41 67.73
N ILE A 517 4.38 -37.41 68.44
CA ILE A 517 4.45 -36.98 69.84
C ILE A 517 4.12 -35.48 69.94
N PRO A 518 3.15 -35.04 70.78
CA PRO A 518 2.85 -33.63 70.97
C PRO A 518 4.07 -32.81 71.36
N LEU A 519 4.22 -31.62 70.79
CA LEU A 519 5.36 -30.70 70.92
C LEU A 519 6.69 -31.27 70.38
N LEU A 520 7.20 -32.36 70.96
CA LEU A 520 8.51 -32.94 70.66
C LEU A 520 8.61 -33.55 69.25
N GLY A 521 7.57 -34.25 68.79
CA GLY A 521 7.55 -34.89 67.47
C GLY A 521 7.66 -33.89 66.34
N LYS A 522 6.96 -32.76 66.46
CA LYS A 522 7.03 -31.65 65.48
C LYS A 522 8.36 -30.92 65.51
N ALA A 523 8.94 -30.71 66.69
CA ALA A 523 10.19 -29.96 66.84
C ALA A 523 11.45 -30.75 66.45
N LEU A 524 11.45 -32.09 66.62
CA LEU A 524 12.66 -32.92 66.53
C LEU A 524 12.57 -34.08 65.54
N PHE A 525 11.36 -34.56 65.21
CA PHE A 525 11.15 -35.77 64.38
C PHE A 525 10.26 -35.53 63.15
N SER A 526 10.10 -34.25 62.78
CA SER A 526 9.43 -33.81 61.55
C SER A 526 10.27 -32.75 60.85
N SER A 527 10.13 -32.68 59.53
CA SER A 527 10.67 -31.64 58.67
C SER A 527 9.53 -31.02 57.87
N THR A 528 9.48 -29.69 57.86
CA THR A 528 8.52 -28.92 57.09
C THR A 528 9.25 -28.06 56.09
N GLU A 529 8.89 -28.22 54.82
CA GLU A 529 9.31 -27.40 53.71
C GLU A 529 8.06 -26.69 53.18
N ARG A 530 8.15 -25.37 53.03
CA ARG A 530 7.07 -24.51 52.56
C ARG A 530 7.61 -23.57 51.49
N GLN A 531 7.23 -23.83 50.26
CA GLN A 531 7.59 -23.03 49.09
C GLN A 531 6.36 -22.30 48.57
N ASN A 532 6.48 -21.00 48.33
CA ASN A 532 5.45 -20.17 47.72
C ASN A 532 6.07 -19.42 46.54
N ASN A 533 5.64 -19.75 45.32
CA ASN A 533 6.00 -19.03 44.12
C ASN A 533 4.81 -18.19 43.63
N ARG A 534 5.01 -16.88 43.53
CA ARG A 534 4.00 -15.93 43.06
C ARG A 534 4.51 -15.22 41.81
N ARG A 535 3.79 -15.40 40.71
CA ARG A 535 4.14 -14.89 39.37
C ARG A 535 3.03 -13.98 38.87
N GLU A 536 3.41 -12.81 38.38
CA GLU A 536 2.50 -11.77 37.88
C GLU A 536 3.05 -11.23 36.57
N ARG A 537 2.25 -11.33 35.51
CA ARG A 537 2.63 -10.80 34.21
C ARG A 537 1.56 -9.88 33.66
N LEU A 538 1.93 -8.66 33.28
CA LEU A 538 1.04 -7.60 32.82
C LEU A 538 1.45 -7.08 31.45
N PHE A 539 0.46 -6.76 30.62
CA PHE A 539 0.61 -6.11 29.32
C PHE A 539 -0.13 -4.77 29.35
N ILE A 540 0.63 -3.68 29.23
CA ILE A 540 0.15 -2.30 29.41
C ILE A 540 0.39 -1.53 28.12
N LEU A 541 -0.64 -0.88 27.57
CA LEU A 541 -0.52 -0.09 26.34
C LEU A 541 -0.73 1.39 26.61
N THR A 542 0.03 2.25 25.93
CA THR A 542 -0.10 3.71 26.01
C THR A 542 -0.06 4.32 24.60
N PRO A 543 -1.22 4.70 24.01
CA PRO A 543 -1.26 5.34 22.70
C PRO A 543 -1.11 6.86 22.79
N ARG A 544 -0.43 7.46 21.80
CA ARG A 544 -0.23 8.90 21.66
C ARG A 544 -0.44 9.33 20.21
N VAL A 545 -1.15 10.43 20.00
CA VAL A 545 -1.37 10.99 18.67
C VAL A 545 -0.27 12.02 18.39
N ILE A 546 0.46 11.84 17.29
CA ILE A 546 1.56 12.69 16.88
C ILE A 546 1.09 13.64 15.77
N GLY A 547 1.22 14.95 16.01
CA GLY A 547 0.71 16.01 15.13
C GLY A 547 1.73 16.55 14.11
N ASP A 548 3.02 16.34 14.34
CA ASP A 548 4.10 16.74 13.42
C ASP A 548 5.12 15.60 13.27
N GLN A 549 5.78 15.49 12.11
CA GLN A 549 6.84 14.52 11.84
C GLN A 549 8.26 15.12 11.95
N ALA A 550 8.40 16.33 12.52
CA ALA A 550 9.62 17.12 12.37
C ALA A 550 10.73 16.75 13.36
N ASP A 551 10.40 16.19 14.53
CA ASP A 551 11.38 15.90 15.59
C ASP A 551 11.45 14.41 15.98
N PRO A 552 12.41 13.64 15.43
CA PRO A 552 12.63 12.25 15.80
C PRO A 552 13.31 12.07 17.17
N SER A 553 13.81 13.13 17.82
CA SER A 553 14.43 13.01 19.16
C SER A 553 13.40 12.65 20.23
N ARG A 554 12.12 12.98 20.01
CA ARG A 554 10.99 12.67 20.91
C ARG A 554 10.83 11.17 21.23
N TYR A 555 11.35 10.28 20.38
CA TYR A 555 11.30 8.82 20.58
C TYR A 555 12.43 8.26 21.46
N LEU A 556 13.38 9.09 21.88
CA LEU A 556 14.51 8.68 22.73
C LEU A 556 14.38 9.20 24.17
N PRO A 557 14.97 8.51 25.17
CA PRO A 557 15.20 9.06 26.51
C PRO A 557 15.95 10.40 26.46
N GLN A 558 15.69 11.29 27.43
CA GLN A 558 16.33 12.63 27.47
C GLN A 558 17.86 12.61 27.48
N ALA A 559 18.49 11.54 27.97
CA ALA A 559 19.95 11.37 27.90
C ALA A 559 20.45 11.23 26.45
N ASP A 560 19.77 10.38 25.67
CA ASP A 560 20.17 10.01 24.31
C ASP A 560 19.72 11.04 23.26
N GLN A 561 18.72 11.86 23.60
CA GLN A 561 18.27 13.00 22.80
C GLN A 561 19.43 13.94 22.43
N VAL A 562 20.34 14.23 23.37
CA VAL A 562 21.47 15.14 23.14
C VAL A 562 22.46 14.57 22.12
N GLU A 563 22.73 13.27 22.18
CA GLU A 563 23.61 12.59 21.25
C GLU A 563 23.00 12.51 19.84
N LEU A 564 21.70 12.21 19.73
CA LEU A 564 21.00 12.26 18.45
C LEU A 564 20.96 13.70 17.90
N GLN A 565 20.69 14.72 18.72
CA GLN A 565 20.71 16.12 18.27
C GLN A 565 22.10 16.52 17.73
N ALA A 566 23.17 16.07 18.39
CA ALA A 566 24.54 16.27 17.93
C ALA A 566 24.84 15.54 16.62
N ALA A 567 24.34 14.31 16.44
CA ALA A 567 24.46 13.55 15.20
C ALA A 567 23.62 14.14 14.04
N LEU A 568 22.49 14.79 14.35
CA LEU A 568 21.62 15.47 13.38
C LEU A 568 22.08 16.89 13.04
N ALA A 569 22.83 17.57 13.92
CA ALA A 569 23.30 18.95 13.68
C ALA A 569 24.06 19.15 12.34
N PRO A 570 24.91 18.21 11.85
CA PRO A 570 25.51 18.29 10.51
C PRO A 570 24.53 18.11 9.34
N LEU A 571 23.36 17.51 9.57
CA LEU A 571 22.27 17.46 8.58
C LEU A 571 21.49 18.78 8.60
N VAL A 572 21.12 19.28 9.79
CA VAL A 572 20.47 20.59 9.93
C VAL A 572 21.31 21.69 9.27
N ARG A 573 22.63 21.75 9.53
CA ARG A 573 23.55 22.70 8.87
C ARG A 573 23.66 22.56 7.34
N ARG A 574 23.27 21.40 6.76
CA ARG A 574 23.26 21.19 5.30
C ARG A 574 21.95 21.66 4.64
N TYR A 575 20.86 21.72 5.39
CA TYR A 575 19.54 22.14 4.91
C TYR A 575 19.07 23.49 5.45
N ASP A 576 19.82 24.09 6.38
CA ASP A 576 19.62 25.46 6.85
C ASP A 576 19.69 26.44 5.66
N PRO A 577 18.59 27.13 5.30
CA PRO A 577 18.47 27.75 3.99
C PRO A 577 19.37 28.96 3.75
N HIS A 578 20.09 29.46 4.77
CA HIS A 578 20.89 30.70 4.67
C HIS A 578 22.25 30.61 5.39
N GLN A 579 23.30 30.17 4.69
CA GLN A 579 24.59 30.84 4.92
C GLN A 579 24.44 32.30 4.44
N PRO A 580 24.81 33.33 5.24
CA PRO A 580 24.68 34.71 4.81
C PRO A 580 25.58 34.95 3.60
N VAL A 581 24.97 35.11 2.43
CA VAL A 581 25.68 35.41 1.18
C VAL A 581 26.22 36.84 1.27
N ILE A 582 27.47 36.96 1.70
CA ILE A 582 28.18 38.25 1.78
C ILE A 582 28.27 38.83 0.38
N LYS A 583 27.52 39.89 0.10
CA LYS A 583 27.48 40.49 -1.23
C LYS A 583 28.76 41.29 -1.49
N ARG A 584 29.28 41.18 -2.71
CA ARG A 584 30.46 41.95 -3.15
C ARG A 584 30.24 43.47 -3.05
N SER A 585 29.01 43.95 -3.24
CA SER A 585 28.61 45.35 -3.07
C SER A 585 28.94 45.87 -1.68
N ASP A 586 28.66 45.07 -0.66
CA ASP A 586 28.65 45.50 0.74
C ASP A 586 30.09 45.58 1.27
N ILE A 587 30.97 44.69 0.78
CA ILE A 587 32.41 44.76 0.98
C ILE A 587 32.98 46.02 0.32
N ILE A 588 32.61 46.30 -0.94
CA ILE A 588 33.12 47.48 -1.68
C ILE A 588 32.72 48.79 -0.99
N SER A 589 31.46 48.94 -0.56
CA SER A 589 31.01 50.16 0.14
C SER A 589 31.70 50.30 1.50
N THR A 590 31.84 49.22 2.26
CA THR A 590 32.54 49.24 3.55
C THR A 590 34.00 49.65 3.41
N LEU A 591 34.71 49.09 2.42
CA LEU A 591 36.10 49.48 2.13
C LEU A 591 36.21 50.94 1.67
N ALA A 592 35.25 51.44 0.87
CA ALA A 592 35.23 52.83 0.44
C ALA A 592 35.02 53.81 1.61
N HIS A 593 34.09 53.53 2.53
CA HIS A 593 33.88 54.35 3.73
C HIS A 593 35.12 54.35 4.64
N LEU A 594 35.75 53.19 4.86
CA LEU A 594 36.97 53.11 5.67
C LEU A 594 38.13 53.89 5.04
N VAL A 595 38.27 53.88 3.71
CA VAL A 595 39.25 54.71 2.98
C VAL A 595 38.95 56.21 3.10
N SER A 596 37.68 56.62 3.20
CA SER A 596 37.29 58.01 3.48
C SER A 596 37.31 58.38 4.97
N GLY A 597 37.78 57.49 5.86
CA GLY A 597 37.87 57.74 7.30
C GLY A 597 36.55 57.59 8.07
N GLU A 598 35.50 57.06 7.44
CA GLU A 598 34.20 56.79 8.07
C GLU A 598 34.08 55.31 8.46
N VAL A 599 33.80 55.02 9.73
CA VAL A 599 33.49 53.65 10.18
C VAL A 599 32.00 53.40 10.00
N PRO A 600 31.56 52.46 9.13
CA PRO A 600 30.13 52.21 8.94
C PRO A 600 29.49 51.67 10.22
N LYS A 601 28.24 52.08 10.52
CA LYS A 601 27.51 51.72 11.76
C LYS A 601 27.38 50.21 12.04
N ALA A 602 27.55 49.37 11.01
CA ALA A 602 27.54 47.91 11.12
C ALA A 602 28.83 47.32 11.72
N PHE A 603 29.89 48.12 11.86
CA PHE A 603 31.21 47.72 12.34
C PHE A 603 31.55 48.41 13.66
N LYS A 604 32.32 47.71 14.51
CA LYS A 604 32.89 48.26 15.74
C LYS A 604 34.39 48.03 15.76
N ALA A 605 35.15 49.04 16.16
CA ALA A 605 36.57 48.88 16.44
C ALA A 605 36.74 47.91 17.63
N ALA A 606 37.62 46.92 17.49
CA ALA A 606 37.89 45.89 18.49
C ALA A 606 39.38 45.49 18.44
N PRO A 607 39.95 44.90 19.51
CA PRO A 607 41.34 44.44 19.48
C PRO A 607 41.53 43.35 18.40
N MET A 608 42.65 43.40 17.68
CA MET A 608 42.95 42.46 16.60
C MET A 608 43.18 41.04 17.17
N PRO A 609 42.40 40.03 16.75
CA PRO A 609 42.49 38.67 17.32
C PRO A 609 43.56 37.79 16.65
N LEU A 610 44.21 38.29 15.60
CA LEU A 610 45.20 37.57 14.79
C LEU A 610 46.57 38.24 14.90
N GLY A 611 47.64 37.44 14.89
CA GLY A 611 49.00 37.98 14.79
C GLY A 611 49.23 38.63 13.43
N LEU A 612 49.76 39.85 13.41
CA LEU A 612 49.93 40.68 12.20
C LEU A 612 50.66 39.96 11.05
N ASN A 613 51.64 39.12 11.38
CA ASN A 613 52.39 38.29 10.41
C ASN A 613 51.54 37.21 9.70
N THR A 614 50.30 36.98 10.14
CA THR A 614 49.33 36.05 9.51
C THR A 614 48.38 36.74 8.52
N LEU A 615 48.40 38.08 8.48
CA LEU A 615 47.59 38.88 7.56
C LEU A 615 48.35 39.21 6.27
N CYS A 616 49.64 39.55 6.36
CA CYS A 616 50.51 39.83 5.21
C CYS A 616 51.85 39.11 5.34
N SER A 617 52.25 38.36 4.32
CA SER A 617 53.57 37.74 4.20
C SER A 617 54.52 38.63 3.39
N THR A 618 55.05 39.67 4.04
CA THR A 618 55.99 40.60 3.41
C THR A 618 57.35 39.94 3.18
N ARG A 619 57.73 39.68 1.92
CA ARG A 619 58.99 39.02 1.55
C ARG A 619 60.24 39.90 1.75
N ASN A 620 60.51 40.36 2.96
CA ASN A 620 61.61 41.27 3.34
C ASN A 620 61.68 42.63 2.59
N LEU A 621 60.87 42.86 1.55
CA LEU A 621 60.87 44.06 0.69
C LEU A 621 60.03 45.21 1.24
N LEU A 622 59.07 44.89 2.10
CA LEU A 622 58.13 45.81 2.74
C LEU A 622 58.17 45.55 4.25
N ALA A 623 58.12 46.60 5.06
CA ALA A 623 57.99 46.49 6.50
C ALA A 623 56.55 46.74 6.93
N LEU A 624 56.02 45.83 7.74
CA LEU A 624 54.71 45.92 8.38
C LEU A 624 54.83 46.77 9.65
N ASN A 625 54.10 47.88 9.75
CA ASN A 625 54.05 48.66 10.97
C ASN A 625 53.10 48.00 11.97
N THR A 626 53.65 47.47 13.05
CA THR A 626 52.88 46.69 14.04
C THR A 626 52.07 47.55 15.01
N GLU A 627 52.42 48.83 15.17
CA GLU A 627 51.74 49.77 16.07
C GLU A 627 50.55 50.46 15.39
N ARG A 628 50.60 50.64 14.07
CA ARG A 628 49.55 51.28 13.26
C ARG A 628 48.68 50.24 12.55
N SER A 629 47.95 49.46 13.34
CA SER A 629 46.96 48.50 12.84
C SER A 629 45.59 48.70 13.49
N GLN A 630 44.52 48.38 12.75
CA GLN A 630 43.14 48.53 13.20
C GLN A 630 42.33 47.29 12.81
N TRP A 631 41.31 46.98 13.60
CA TRP A 631 40.41 45.85 13.36
C TRP A 631 38.96 46.25 13.60
N TYR A 632 38.13 46.00 12.59
CA TYR A 632 36.72 46.33 12.54
C TYR A 632 35.89 45.05 12.53
N ALA A 633 35.22 44.76 13.64
CA ALA A 633 34.36 43.59 13.77
C ALA A 633 32.94 43.90 13.25
N GLY A 634 32.43 43.05 12.35
CA GLY A 634 31.09 43.18 11.75
C GLY A 634 30.28 41.89 11.87
N SER A 635 28.97 41.97 11.63
CA SER A 635 28.04 40.84 11.83
C SER A 635 28.16 39.72 10.78
N GLN A 636 28.70 40.01 9.60
CA GLN A 636 28.85 39.04 8.50
C GLN A 636 30.30 38.82 8.05
N TYR A 637 31.18 39.79 8.28
CA TYR A 637 32.62 39.74 8.01
C TYR A 637 33.31 40.84 8.83
N ASN A 638 34.63 40.74 8.95
CA ASN A 638 35.50 41.69 9.63
C ASN A 638 36.43 42.37 8.63
N VAL A 639 37.01 43.52 8.99
CA VAL A 639 38.05 44.19 8.19
C VAL A 639 39.28 44.47 9.06
N ALA A 640 40.43 43.98 8.64
CA ALA A 640 41.73 44.40 9.17
C ALA A 640 42.30 45.54 8.32
N VAL A 641 42.92 46.53 8.97
CA VAL A 641 43.68 47.59 8.28
C VAL A 641 45.10 47.57 8.83
N VAL A 642 46.09 47.48 7.94
CA VAL A 642 47.52 47.43 8.28
C VAL A 642 48.33 48.36 7.39
N VAL A 643 49.40 48.95 7.92
CA VAL A 643 50.29 49.86 7.18
C VAL A 643 51.55 49.12 6.72
N LEU A 644 51.84 49.19 5.42
CA LEU A 644 53.08 48.69 4.80
C LEU A 644 53.96 49.84 4.36
N ARG A 645 55.25 49.78 4.67
CA ARG A 645 56.28 50.75 4.26
C ARG A 645 57.31 50.13 3.32
N ASN A 646 57.66 50.83 2.24
CA ASN A 646 58.78 50.44 1.39
C ASN A 646 60.12 50.83 2.03
N GLN A 647 60.94 49.85 2.40
CA GLN A 647 62.28 50.05 2.94
C GLN A 647 63.41 49.98 1.89
N PHE A 648 63.09 49.66 0.64
CA PHE A 648 64.07 49.51 -0.43
C PHE A 648 64.29 50.80 -1.21
N ASN A 649 65.51 51.00 -1.71
CA ASN A 649 65.89 52.13 -2.54
C ASN A 649 65.40 52.04 -4.01
N ARG A 650 64.28 51.32 -4.25
CA ARG A 650 63.59 51.20 -5.54
C ARG A 650 62.08 51.16 -5.31
N ASN A 651 61.29 51.45 -6.35
CA ASN A 651 59.84 51.31 -6.25
C ASN A 651 59.46 49.83 -6.06
N VAL A 652 58.57 49.55 -5.12
CA VAL A 652 58.06 48.20 -4.82
C VAL A 652 56.54 48.21 -4.96
N ARG A 653 55.98 47.16 -5.58
CA ARG A 653 54.54 46.93 -5.64
C ARG A 653 54.10 46.03 -4.48
N ILE A 654 53.05 46.42 -3.76
CA ILE A 654 52.30 45.53 -2.86
C ILE A 654 51.52 44.54 -3.73
N ASP A 655 51.79 43.24 -3.58
CA ASP A 655 50.95 42.19 -4.17
C ASP A 655 49.81 41.85 -3.18
N GLU A 656 48.57 42.11 -3.61
CA GLU A 656 47.36 41.87 -2.83
C GLU A 656 47.23 40.40 -2.41
N LYS A 657 47.83 39.47 -3.17
CA LYS A 657 47.90 38.05 -2.84
C LYS A 657 48.78 37.76 -1.62
N GLU A 658 49.83 38.54 -1.38
CA GLU A 658 50.68 38.39 -0.19
C GLU A 658 49.98 38.81 1.11
N CYS A 659 48.90 39.60 1.00
CA CYS A 659 48.00 39.98 2.08
C CYS A 659 46.67 39.19 2.07
N SER A 660 46.70 37.94 1.58
CA SER A 660 45.51 37.07 1.50
C SER A 660 45.74 35.69 2.13
N ASN A 661 44.71 35.17 2.81
CA ASN A 661 44.67 33.83 3.38
C ASN A 661 43.32 33.14 3.08
N ALA A 662 43.14 31.90 3.55
CA ALA A 662 41.94 31.10 3.27
C ALA A 662 40.61 31.69 3.79
N GLN A 663 40.65 32.72 4.65
CA GLN A 663 39.48 33.42 5.18
C GLN A 663 39.28 34.82 4.57
N THR A 664 40.22 35.29 3.74
CA THR A 664 40.13 36.59 3.05
C THR A 664 39.04 36.57 1.97
N LEU A 665 38.20 37.61 1.98
CA LEU A 665 37.13 37.87 1.02
C LEU A 665 37.54 38.89 -0.04
N ALA A 666 38.30 39.92 0.36
CA ALA A 666 38.84 40.95 -0.52
C ALA A 666 40.06 41.63 0.13
N VAL A 667 40.94 42.17 -0.71
CA VAL A 667 42.08 43.02 -0.32
C VAL A 667 42.03 44.29 -1.16
N SER A 668 42.33 45.44 -0.56
CA SER A 668 42.47 46.73 -1.24
C SER A 668 43.66 47.51 -0.66
N VAL A 669 44.26 48.40 -1.46
CA VAL A 669 45.45 49.17 -1.09
C VAL A 669 45.25 50.64 -1.40
N TRP A 670 45.57 51.51 -0.44
CA TRP A 670 45.40 52.97 -0.54
C TRP A 670 46.67 53.70 -0.06
N PRO A 671 47.12 54.80 -0.71
CA PRO A 671 46.55 55.43 -1.89
C PRO A 671 46.99 54.79 -3.22
N ARG A 672 48.06 53.97 -3.22
CA ARG A 672 48.56 53.26 -4.41
C ARG A 672 49.33 52.00 -4.04
N ALA A 673 49.23 50.97 -4.88
CA ALA A 673 49.99 49.73 -4.71
C ALA A 673 51.49 49.86 -5.01
N TRP A 674 51.90 50.87 -5.79
CA TRP A 674 53.32 51.15 -6.09
C TRP A 674 53.88 52.21 -5.14
N LEU A 675 54.73 51.78 -4.21
CA LEU A 675 55.38 52.63 -3.21
C LEU A 675 56.77 53.06 -3.67
N LYS A 676 57.06 54.36 -3.60
CA LYS A 676 58.43 54.89 -3.69
C LYS A 676 59.26 54.52 -2.44
N PRO A 677 60.60 54.61 -2.48
CA PRO A 677 61.44 54.41 -1.29
C PRO A 677 60.96 55.28 -0.11
N GLY A 678 60.74 54.64 1.05
CA GLY A 678 60.28 55.29 2.27
C GLY A 678 58.77 55.57 2.36
N GLU A 679 58.00 55.40 1.27
CA GLU A 679 56.54 55.62 1.22
C GLU A 679 55.75 54.52 1.93
N GLU A 680 54.57 54.88 2.45
CA GLU A 680 53.64 54.00 3.16
C GLU A 680 52.29 53.88 2.43
N ALA A 681 51.63 52.72 2.53
CA ALA A 681 50.25 52.51 2.13
C ALA A 681 49.48 51.68 3.17
N GLU A 682 48.18 51.92 3.24
CA GLU A 682 47.23 51.13 4.02
C GLU A 682 46.70 49.97 3.16
N VAL A 683 46.68 48.78 3.75
CA VAL A 683 46.09 47.57 3.16
C VAL A 683 44.86 47.19 3.98
N PHE A 684 43.70 47.17 3.32
CA PHE A 684 42.42 46.80 3.90
C PHE A 684 42.09 45.36 3.50
N ILE A 685 41.90 44.48 4.47
CA ILE A 685 41.70 43.05 4.28
C ILE A 685 40.34 42.68 4.87
N ALA A 686 39.35 42.46 4.01
CA ALA A 686 38.05 41.94 4.43
C ALA A 686 38.14 40.42 4.62
N MET A 687 37.67 39.91 5.74
CA MET A 687 37.80 38.49 6.14
C MET A 687 36.50 37.94 6.70
N ARG A 688 36.22 36.65 6.48
CA ARG A 688 35.13 35.94 7.16
C ARG A 688 35.27 36.07 8.69
N PRO A 689 34.16 36.02 9.46
CA PRO A 689 34.22 36.10 10.90
C PRO A 689 35.08 34.97 11.44
N VAL A 690 36.13 35.32 12.19
CA VAL A 690 37.01 34.36 12.86
C VAL A 690 36.21 33.80 14.03
N VAL A 691 35.43 32.75 13.78
CA VAL A 691 34.86 31.93 14.85
C VAL A 691 36.04 31.38 15.63
N LYS A 692 36.11 31.75 16.92
CA LYS A 692 37.07 31.19 17.85
C LYS A 692 36.62 29.75 18.15
N ASP A 693 37.00 28.82 17.28
CA ASP A 693 36.70 27.40 17.46
C ASP A 693 37.45 26.88 18.70
N GLU A 694 36.76 26.87 19.85
CA GLU A 694 37.26 26.32 21.12
C GLU A 694 37.45 24.78 21.06
N HIS A 695 37.27 24.18 19.88
CA HIS A 695 37.46 22.76 19.60
C HIS A 695 38.49 22.46 18.49
N LEU A 696 39.18 23.45 17.91
CA LEU A 696 40.27 23.22 16.93
C LEU A 696 41.68 23.13 17.56
N SER A 697 41.80 23.17 18.89
CA SER A 697 43.09 23.07 19.61
C SER A 697 43.53 21.63 19.93
N VAL A 698 42.99 20.62 19.24
CA VAL A 698 43.57 19.26 19.21
C VAL A 698 44.14 18.99 17.81
N PRO A 699 45.43 19.26 17.56
CA PRO A 699 46.05 18.89 16.30
C PRO A 699 46.09 17.36 16.19
N ARG A 700 45.28 16.79 15.30
CA ARG A 700 45.39 15.38 14.92
C ARG A 700 46.82 15.15 14.38
N PRO A 701 47.63 14.27 14.99
CA PRO A 701 48.94 13.95 14.43
C PRO A 701 48.77 13.34 13.04
N SER A 702 49.53 13.84 12.07
CA SER A 702 49.56 13.26 10.73
C SER A 702 50.09 11.82 10.83
N LEU A 703 49.31 10.86 10.30
CA LEU A 703 49.76 9.46 10.15
C LEU A 703 50.78 9.29 9.02
N ILE A 704 51.09 10.38 8.29
CA ILE A 704 52.11 10.42 7.25
C ILE A 704 53.24 11.31 7.74
N THR A 705 54.39 10.70 8.05
CA THR A 705 55.65 11.40 8.23
C THR A 705 56.09 11.95 6.88
N PRO A 706 56.19 13.28 6.66
CA PRO A 706 56.73 13.80 5.42
C PRO A 706 58.20 13.36 5.30
N THR A 707 58.54 12.72 4.20
CA THR A 707 59.93 12.38 3.89
C THR A 707 60.76 13.65 3.88
N GLN A 708 61.83 13.68 4.69
CA GLN A 708 62.78 14.79 4.69
C GLN A 708 63.34 14.94 3.28
N LYS A 709 62.98 16.03 2.60
CA LYS A 709 63.70 16.45 1.39
C LYS A 709 65.12 16.77 1.82
N ALA A 710 66.09 16.00 1.32
CA ALA A 710 67.49 16.33 1.44
C ALA A 710 67.70 17.77 0.94
N LYS A 711 68.42 18.58 1.73
CA LYS A 711 68.82 19.92 1.30
C LYS A 711 69.80 19.80 0.10
N PRO A 712 69.75 20.74 -0.86
CA PRO A 712 70.90 21.00 -1.72
C PRO A 712 72.07 21.59 -0.90
#